data_AF-A0A928CUL8-F1
#
_entry.id   AF-A0A928CUL8-F1
#
_cell.length_a   1.000
_cell.length_b   1.000
_cell.length_c   1.000
_cell.angle_alpha   90.00
_cell.angle_beta   90.00
_cell.angle_gamma   90.00
#
_symmetry.space_group_name_H-M   'P 1'
#
loop_
_entity.id
_entity.type
_entity.pdbx_description
1 polymer ?
#
loop_
_entity_poly.entity_id
_entity_poly.type
_entity_poly.pdbx_seq_one_letter_code
_entity_poly.pdbx_strand_id
1 'polypeptide(L)'
;MLKNLLLTVLFAGSLLVQAAPEKVVHLSFDQAGELKDLCGHVKVLKAAGDPQWQADGVSGGCLYFDGKSALRIKKSPYFTFAPDQSFTLEVCYNPEPTGEKNWGTLLMHSARGFGWSLMASGSIGRPMFNGNAPGKMCRLLAPYQVMLNKWCRVAVVRDAAAKRISLYLDGKMLVEADDTMAQTFSTSNYDLVIGRNFKGRIDELILWNGVKRDFRPAKEITAKIVPLPVSPDVADSWKKLKENRLDLVPAPKKLQITGKPFQFNPEEWQVVRTAPADLPGFEVFTGKLNRIGLKKFGKTGKKTIRAGLYDDLLPELKKVKAPVKPIRQGYVLVSSENSILIAGSDLHGLLYGWQTLASLIRENGEMTPATISDWPDFLNRRLEAGVASYAGKYGERIIDSFFLQRANLASLCGQSALRMSRRYPAKRWRELNAYAAARGIRLLLVDKTSVVKLGDDFRKLIPPGYSTHYYPYKPEEGLFGYFDGAYSWSRDDLAEKNGRELGDYLAKTGFGGIGFHSIDCGNYDNPGNWAKRTEMDKKRWGDNRVGAESNLISIFAREIRKKNPGILVGFCQYPYTCVKDPKMIQYQVGLNRELPAEIALVFREAPRPLFLENAKRLASHPILSSNYPYDYSHLPCYTNSGRYAANMYFNQLSGMGFVHWQTATLFHNASDMAASEYLWNAFAPGAAVLPEAKHSFEIVTAKCPEIEEELLPRICRRIYGEKAGDTIARAYALKLSTRVPEHPDSVLPAGINQDEFFAKMQNDAAEAWKQLKAVRQFVPAAELIMFDQLMSYVKRCELLAAARLHAVRARAELNRGNVEAGKAEAQKGLALTQRREIRNGRIPCWKPIADDLNIAGIIEQRLRRAEYLKTVKSVKIRVALYGYTGSGGARDLNAGILNGFGNTAGISMTVLRNPTKNNLKKIDVLVFNATRQLGDCDEDPIANIREFVKNGGSVIFAHNAVGRHQGSFQPAWFPEICRGFDDTGTNQPELTVQSPAAVAGFLNKGARYTHRYFDHCRLLPGPKGRIELCDADGKPVLVSGTFGKGRVVYTGEIFGVLPKNDLQAEPDLEEWKMLYNLFRWCAGRPLK
;
A
#
# COMPACT_ATOMS: atom_id res chain seq x y z
N MET A 1 27.18 -44.02 65.47
CA MET A 1 26.29 -43.38 64.48
C MET A 1 27.08 -42.39 63.62
N LEU A 2 27.97 -42.89 62.75
CA LEU A 2 28.88 -42.05 61.94
C LEU A 2 28.97 -42.59 60.49
N LYS A 3 27.84 -43.01 59.92
CA LYS A 3 27.73 -43.51 58.53
C LYS A 3 26.65 -42.82 57.67
N ASN A 4 25.93 -41.83 58.20
CA ASN A 4 24.81 -41.19 57.50
C ASN A 4 25.03 -39.71 57.12
N LEU A 5 26.28 -39.21 57.17
CA LEU A 5 26.58 -37.82 56.78
C LEU A 5 27.43 -37.68 55.51
N LEU A 6 27.58 -38.77 54.72
CA LEU A 6 28.34 -38.76 53.46
C LEU A 6 27.49 -39.03 52.20
N LEU A 7 26.15 -39.07 52.29
CA LEU A 7 25.28 -39.44 51.17
C LEU A 7 24.32 -38.34 50.67
N THR A 8 24.50 -37.08 51.11
CA THR A 8 23.55 -35.99 50.77
C THR A 8 24.17 -34.82 49.99
N VAL A 9 25.34 -35.01 49.36
CA VAL A 9 26.01 -33.96 48.54
C VAL A 9 26.31 -34.39 47.09
N LEU A 10 25.72 -35.49 46.58
CA LEU A 10 26.00 -35.97 45.21
C LEU A 10 24.77 -36.19 44.30
N PHE A 11 23.71 -35.40 44.48
CA PHE A 11 22.70 -35.21 43.42
C PHE A 11 22.33 -33.72 43.26
N ALA A 12 23.35 -32.88 43.09
CA ALA A 12 23.17 -31.66 42.31
C ALA A 12 22.96 -32.12 40.85
N GLY A 13 21.71 -32.09 40.41
CA GLY A 13 21.37 -32.32 39.01
C GLY A 13 22.23 -31.41 38.14
N SER A 14 23.11 -32.01 37.35
CA SER A 14 23.80 -31.40 36.25
C SER A 14 22.75 -30.79 35.31
N LEU A 15 22.48 -29.50 35.48
CA LEU A 15 22.02 -28.66 34.39
C LEU A 15 23.11 -28.73 33.33
N LEU A 16 22.96 -29.66 32.39
CA LEU A 16 23.70 -29.71 31.14
C LEU A 16 23.50 -28.34 30.48
N VAL A 17 24.49 -27.46 30.64
CA VAL A 17 24.65 -26.29 29.77
C VAL A 17 24.87 -26.88 28.38
N GLN A 18 23.81 -26.91 27.58
CA GLN A 18 23.90 -27.30 26.18
C GLN A 18 24.84 -26.29 25.52
N ALA A 19 25.99 -26.75 25.01
CA ALA A 19 26.95 -25.88 24.33
C ALA A 19 26.23 -25.08 23.24
N ALA A 20 26.60 -23.79 23.10
CA ALA A 20 26.02 -22.93 22.08
C ALA A 20 26.24 -23.56 20.68
N PRO A 21 25.26 -23.49 19.76
CA PRO A 21 25.41 -24.08 18.44
C PRO A 21 26.58 -23.43 17.69
N GLU A 22 27.52 -24.24 17.20
CA GLU A 22 28.68 -23.78 16.43
C GLU A 22 28.49 -24.04 14.93
N LYS A 23 28.98 -23.14 14.08
CA LYS A 23 29.00 -23.35 12.63
C LYS A 23 30.04 -24.41 12.29
N VAL A 24 29.63 -25.44 11.57
CA VAL A 24 30.52 -26.52 11.11
C VAL A 24 30.69 -26.55 9.59
N VAL A 25 29.76 -25.95 8.84
CA VAL A 25 29.94 -25.65 7.41
C VAL A 25 29.30 -24.30 7.13
N HIS A 26 30.00 -23.42 6.40
CA HIS A 26 29.46 -22.14 5.95
C HIS A 26 29.91 -21.87 4.51
N LEU A 27 29.00 -22.09 3.57
CA LEU A 27 29.19 -21.74 2.17
C LEU A 27 28.52 -20.38 1.92
N SER A 28 29.34 -19.36 1.66
CA SER A 28 28.90 -18.05 1.20
C SER A 28 29.09 -17.94 -0.32
N PHE A 29 28.11 -17.35 -0.99
CA PHE A 29 28.16 -17.04 -2.42
C PHE A 29 28.27 -15.53 -2.66
N ASP A 30 28.91 -14.80 -1.75
CA ASP A 30 28.97 -13.33 -1.82
C ASP A 30 29.96 -12.82 -2.88
N GLN A 31 30.95 -13.61 -3.30
CA GLN A 31 32.01 -13.21 -4.24
C GLN A 31 32.22 -14.26 -5.33
N ALA A 32 32.27 -13.80 -6.59
CA ALA A 32 32.56 -14.67 -7.73
C ALA A 32 33.99 -15.21 -7.65
N GLY A 33 34.14 -16.54 -7.77
CA GLY A 33 35.47 -17.18 -7.72
C GLY A 33 35.43 -18.63 -7.25
N GLU A 34 36.54 -19.08 -6.66
CA GLU A 34 36.64 -20.41 -6.06
C GLU A 34 35.77 -20.52 -4.80
N LEU A 35 34.80 -21.42 -4.83
CA LEU A 35 33.92 -21.72 -3.70
C LEU A 35 34.69 -22.34 -2.54
N LYS A 36 34.61 -21.72 -1.36
CA LYS A 36 35.27 -22.17 -0.13
C LYS A 36 34.24 -22.31 1.00
N ASP A 37 34.42 -23.33 1.81
CA ASP A 37 33.80 -23.41 3.13
C ASP A 37 34.56 -22.50 4.08
N LEU A 38 33.89 -21.47 4.62
CA LEU A 38 34.49 -20.52 5.54
C LEU A 38 34.86 -21.16 6.89
N CYS A 39 34.31 -22.34 7.20
CA CYS A 39 34.72 -23.15 8.35
C CYS A 39 35.95 -24.04 8.05
N GLY A 40 36.34 -24.20 6.78
CA GLY A 40 37.50 -25.00 6.38
C GLY A 40 37.32 -26.52 6.52
N HIS A 41 36.10 -27.01 6.73
CA HIS A 41 35.82 -28.41 7.06
C HIS A 41 35.42 -29.27 5.86
N VAL A 42 34.96 -28.65 4.76
CA VAL A 42 34.57 -29.38 3.54
C VAL A 42 35.24 -28.84 2.28
N LYS A 43 35.55 -29.75 1.34
CA LYS A 43 36.13 -29.41 0.03
C LYS A 43 35.05 -29.37 -1.06
N VAL A 44 34.97 -28.25 -1.76
CA VAL A 44 34.06 -28.06 -2.91
C VAL A 44 34.65 -28.76 -4.15
N LEU A 45 33.80 -29.44 -4.93
CA LEU A 45 34.20 -30.05 -6.20
C LEU A 45 33.72 -29.18 -7.38
N LYS A 46 34.53 -29.07 -8.44
CA LYS A 46 34.14 -28.38 -9.69
C LYS A 46 33.02 -29.17 -10.38
N ALA A 47 31.92 -28.52 -10.79
CA ALA A 47 30.71 -29.19 -11.24
C ALA A 47 30.62 -29.37 -12.78
N ALA A 48 29.62 -30.14 -13.22
CA ALA A 48 29.22 -30.23 -14.63
C ALA A 48 28.02 -29.29 -14.84
N GLY A 49 28.13 -28.33 -15.78
CA GLY A 49 27.06 -27.37 -16.11
C GLY A 49 26.87 -26.24 -15.08
N ASP A 50 27.96 -25.56 -14.67
CA ASP A 50 28.05 -24.67 -13.51
C ASP A 50 26.90 -23.62 -13.36
N PRO A 51 26.37 -23.40 -12.13
CA PRO A 51 25.47 -22.28 -11.82
C PRO A 51 26.17 -20.92 -12.03
N GLN A 52 25.40 -19.88 -12.37
CA GLN A 52 25.95 -18.57 -12.70
C GLN A 52 26.02 -17.63 -11.49
N TRP A 53 27.12 -16.89 -11.35
CA TRP A 53 27.21 -15.84 -10.34
C TRP A 53 26.32 -14.64 -10.70
N GLN A 54 25.58 -14.11 -9.72
CA GLN A 54 24.82 -12.87 -9.82
C GLN A 54 25.15 -11.93 -8.66
N ALA A 55 24.92 -10.63 -8.83
CA ALA A 55 25.33 -9.60 -7.87
C ALA A 55 24.22 -9.18 -6.88
N ASP A 56 23.09 -9.86 -6.87
CA ASP A 56 21.86 -9.52 -6.14
C ASP A 56 21.49 -10.55 -5.06
N GLY A 57 22.48 -11.02 -4.31
CA GLY A 57 22.30 -11.82 -3.09
C GLY A 57 21.80 -10.99 -1.90
N VAL A 58 21.54 -11.68 -0.78
CA VAL A 58 21.09 -11.09 0.50
C VAL A 58 22.27 -10.45 1.24
N SER A 59 23.46 -11.05 1.19
CA SER A 59 24.71 -10.55 1.81
C SER A 59 25.77 -10.08 0.82
N GLY A 60 25.55 -10.24 -0.50
CA GLY A 60 26.52 -9.92 -1.54
C GLY A 60 26.07 -10.41 -2.92
N GLY A 61 26.92 -11.19 -3.59
CA GLY A 61 26.54 -11.99 -4.75
C GLY A 61 25.66 -13.20 -4.39
N CYS A 62 25.27 -13.99 -5.38
CA CYS A 62 24.61 -15.29 -5.20
C CYS A 62 24.88 -16.22 -6.38
N LEU A 63 24.44 -17.48 -6.28
CA LEU A 63 24.44 -18.44 -7.38
C LEU A 63 23.04 -18.61 -7.97
N TYR A 64 22.92 -18.43 -9.28
CA TYR A 64 21.74 -18.71 -10.09
C TYR A 64 21.76 -20.11 -10.66
N PHE A 65 20.67 -20.84 -10.42
CA PHE A 65 20.39 -22.16 -10.96
C PHE A 65 19.27 -22.06 -12.00
N ASP A 66 19.48 -22.65 -13.17
CA ASP A 66 18.57 -22.54 -14.32
C ASP A 66 17.53 -23.69 -14.38
N GLY A 67 17.52 -24.57 -13.38
CA GLY A 67 16.74 -25.81 -13.36
C GLY A 67 17.48 -27.02 -13.93
N LYS A 68 18.69 -26.85 -14.50
CA LYS A 68 19.54 -27.92 -15.01
C LYS A 68 20.90 -27.98 -14.32
N SER A 69 21.44 -26.83 -13.92
CA SER A 69 22.70 -26.70 -13.20
C SER A 69 22.63 -27.25 -11.77
N ALA A 70 23.76 -27.70 -11.24
CA ALA A 70 23.90 -28.17 -9.86
C ALA A 70 25.36 -28.07 -9.39
N LEU A 71 25.57 -27.89 -8.08
CA LEU A 71 26.88 -27.89 -7.45
C LEU A 71 27.04 -29.16 -6.58
N ARG A 72 28.27 -29.69 -6.47
CA ARG A 72 28.59 -30.85 -5.63
C ARG A 72 29.68 -30.52 -4.61
N ILE A 73 29.44 -30.87 -3.35
CA ILE A 73 30.42 -30.80 -2.27
C ILE A 73 30.86 -32.22 -1.94
N LYS A 74 32.18 -32.45 -1.86
CA LYS A 74 32.73 -33.78 -1.60
C LYS A 74 32.14 -34.33 -0.31
N LYS A 75 31.81 -35.62 -0.30
CA LYS A 75 31.32 -36.32 0.90
C LYS A 75 32.17 -35.98 2.14
N SER A 76 31.50 -35.77 3.27
CA SER A 76 32.12 -35.34 4.53
C SER A 76 31.34 -35.89 5.73
N PRO A 77 32.01 -36.24 6.85
CA PRO A 77 31.34 -36.66 8.08
C PRO A 77 30.35 -35.60 8.62
N TYR A 78 30.58 -34.32 8.33
CA TYR A 78 29.69 -33.24 8.76
C TYR A 78 28.28 -33.30 8.13
N PHE A 79 28.08 -34.09 7.06
CA PHE A 79 26.74 -34.29 6.46
C PHE A 79 26.02 -35.54 7.00
N THR A 80 26.66 -36.25 7.93
CA THR A 80 26.12 -37.44 8.59
C THR A 80 25.73 -37.11 10.03
N PHE A 81 24.46 -37.31 10.37
CA PHE A 81 23.93 -36.97 11.71
C PHE A 81 23.50 -38.22 12.47
N ALA A 82 24.12 -38.48 13.62
CA ALA A 82 23.76 -39.61 14.49
C ALA A 82 22.31 -39.49 15.02
N PRO A 83 21.68 -40.59 15.50
CA PRO A 83 20.31 -40.56 16.01
C PRO A 83 20.09 -39.58 17.17
N ASP A 84 21.11 -39.39 18.01
CA ASP A 84 21.14 -38.54 19.20
C ASP A 84 21.78 -37.17 18.94
N GLN A 85 22.16 -36.86 17.70
CA GLN A 85 22.81 -35.60 17.34
C GLN A 85 21.80 -34.54 16.91
N SER A 86 21.83 -33.41 17.61
CA SER A 86 21.12 -32.19 17.21
C SER A 86 21.90 -31.42 16.15
N PHE A 87 21.19 -30.83 15.17
CA PHE A 87 21.78 -29.97 14.15
C PHE A 87 20.80 -28.89 13.69
N THR A 88 21.34 -27.86 13.06
CA THR A 88 20.54 -26.86 12.35
C THR A 88 21.09 -26.64 10.95
N LEU A 89 20.23 -26.75 9.93
CA LEU A 89 20.55 -26.45 8.54
C LEU A 89 19.84 -25.16 8.13
N GLU A 90 20.56 -24.20 7.57
CA GLU A 90 20.05 -22.89 7.19
C GLU A 90 20.41 -22.58 5.73
N VAL A 91 19.43 -22.12 4.94
CA VAL A 91 19.60 -21.78 3.52
C VAL A 91 18.87 -20.49 3.17
N CYS A 92 19.54 -19.56 2.49
CA CYS A 92 18.93 -18.42 1.81
C CYS A 92 18.70 -18.74 0.34
N TYR A 93 17.44 -18.66 -0.12
CA TYR A 93 17.10 -18.93 -1.52
C TYR A 93 15.98 -18.02 -2.02
N ASN A 94 15.94 -17.85 -3.34
CA ASN A 94 14.95 -17.07 -4.08
C ASN A 94 14.42 -17.93 -5.25
N PRO A 95 13.28 -18.60 -5.09
CA PRO A 95 12.76 -19.55 -6.07
C PRO A 95 12.08 -18.84 -7.25
N GLU A 96 12.36 -19.28 -8.48
CA GLU A 96 11.70 -18.80 -9.70
C GLU A 96 10.64 -19.79 -10.20
N PRO A 97 9.60 -19.32 -10.92
CA PRO A 97 8.63 -20.22 -11.54
C PRO A 97 9.28 -21.08 -12.62
N THR A 98 9.09 -22.40 -12.52
CA THR A 98 9.44 -23.36 -13.59
C THR A 98 8.25 -23.70 -14.48
N GLY A 99 7.03 -23.29 -14.13
CA GLY A 99 5.80 -23.68 -14.83
C GLY A 99 5.34 -25.13 -14.56
N GLU A 100 6.17 -25.93 -13.89
CA GLU A 100 5.93 -27.35 -13.61
C GLU A 100 5.79 -27.60 -12.10
N LYS A 101 5.06 -28.66 -11.69
CA LYS A 101 4.86 -29.04 -10.27
C LYS A 101 6.09 -29.73 -9.63
N ASN A 102 7.23 -29.71 -10.29
CA ASN A 102 8.42 -30.43 -9.88
C ASN A 102 9.06 -29.80 -8.64
N TRP A 103 9.71 -30.63 -7.81
CA TRP A 103 10.47 -30.19 -6.65
C TRP A 103 11.93 -29.97 -7.04
N GLY A 104 12.42 -28.75 -6.82
CA GLY A 104 13.83 -28.42 -6.95
C GLY A 104 14.57 -28.72 -5.67
N THR A 105 15.73 -29.36 -5.78
CA THR A 105 16.62 -29.61 -4.64
C THR A 105 17.36 -28.33 -4.27
N LEU A 106 17.13 -27.83 -3.05
CA LEU A 106 18.03 -26.84 -2.46
C LEU A 106 19.29 -27.58 -2.00
N LEU A 107 19.12 -28.64 -1.21
CA LEU A 107 20.17 -29.50 -0.70
C LEU A 107 19.77 -30.96 -0.67
N MET A 108 20.68 -31.84 -1.03
CA MET A 108 20.45 -33.28 -0.97
C MET A 108 21.74 -34.01 -0.65
N HIS A 109 21.71 -34.74 0.46
CA HIS A 109 22.68 -35.77 0.79
C HIS A 109 21.90 -37.08 0.93
N SER A 110 21.55 -37.66 -0.22
CA SER A 110 20.75 -38.88 -0.29
C SER A 110 21.07 -39.70 -1.53
N ALA A 111 20.83 -41.01 -1.44
CA ALA A 111 20.97 -41.94 -2.55
C ALA A 111 19.89 -43.01 -2.52
N ARG A 112 19.29 -43.28 -3.69
CA ARG A 112 18.19 -44.26 -3.85
C ARG A 112 17.06 -44.08 -2.82
N GLY A 113 16.85 -42.84 -2.36
CA GLY A 113 15.80 -42.49 -1.40
C GLY A 113 16.22 -42.48 0.08
N PHE A 114 17.43 -42.88 0.46
CA PHE A 114 17.93 -42.86 1.85
C PHE A 114 18.80 -41.64 2.11
N GLY A 115 18.76 -41.03 3.31
CA GLY A 115 19.52 -39.83 3.68
C GLY A 115 18.62 -38.64 3.99
N TRP A 116 19.04 -37.42 3.64
CA TRP A 116 18.23 -36.22 3.86
C TRP A 116 18.24 -35.27 2.66
N SER A 117 17.17 -34.48 2.54
CA SER A 117 17.03 -33.46 1.50
C SER A 117 16.18 -32.29 1.96
N LEU A 118 16.59 -31.08 1.58
CA LEU A 118 15.82 -29.86 1.66
C LEU A 118 15.49 -29.40 0.24
N MET A 119 14.21 -29.18 -0.05
CA MET A 119 13.70 -28.91 -1.39
C MET A 119 12.74 -27.74 -1.39
N ALA A 120 12.52 -27.15 -2.57
CA ALA A 120 11.54 -26.11 -2.83
C ALA A 120 10.64 -26.47 -4.02
N SER A 121 9.35 -26.16 -3.95
CA SER A 121 8.41 -26.40 -5.06
C SER A 121 8.65 -25.42 -6.21
N GLY A 122 8.79 -25.90 -7.45
CA GLY A 122 8.99 -25.06 -8.65
C GLY A 122 7.80 -24.19 -9.05
N SER A 123 6.59 -24.48 -8.55
CA SER A 123 5.38 -23.70 -8.85
C SER A 123 5.05 -22.63 -7.80
N ILE A 124 5.52 -22.79 -6.55
CA ILE A 124 5.09 -21.93 -5.42
C ILE A 124 6.19 -21.69 -4.37
N GLY A 125 7.44 -22.06 -4.66
CA GLY A 125 8.60 -21.83 -3.78
C GLY A 125 8.55 -22.53 -2.41
N ARG A 126 7.54 -23.35 -2.14
CA ARG A 126 7.26 -23.94 -0.82
C ARG A 126 8.38 -24.88 -0.37
N PRO A 127 9.00 -24.70 0.82
CA PRO A 127 10.06 -25.57 1.29
C PRO A 127 9.54 -26.88 1.90
N MET A 128 10.34 -27.93 1.76
CA MET A 128 10.11 -29.25 2.35
C MET A 128 11.43 -29.88 2.77
N PHE A 129 11.44 -30.46 3.97
CA PHE A 129 12.52 -31.33 4.43
C PHE A 129 12.06 -32.79 4.41
N ASN A 130 12.91 -33.68 3.92
CA ASN A 130 12.78 -35.12 4.09
C ASN A 130 14.03 -35.68 4.79
N GLY A 131 13.82 -36.47 5.83
CA GLY A 131 14.80 -37.42 6.36
C GLY A 131 14.28 -38.83 6.12
N ASN A 132 15.04 -39.66 5.42
CA ASN A 132 14.62 -40.99 4.99
C ASN A 132 15.61 -42.06 5.47
N ALA A 133 15.07 -43.14 6.00
CA ALA A 133 15.81 -44.33 6.38
C ALA A 133 15.05 -45.60 5.95
N PRO A 134 15.68 -46.80 5.91
CA PRO A 134 14.98 -48.05 5.61
C PRO A 134 13.72 -48.22 6.47
N GLY A 135 12.55 -48.24 5.81
CA GLY A 135 11.24 -48.43 6.45
C GLY A 135 10.68 -47.23 7.23
N LYS A 136 11.36 -46.07 7.30
CA LYS A 136 10.93 -44.88 8.05
C LYS A 136 11.20 -43.58 7.29
N MET A 137 10.24 -42.65 7.31
CA MET A 137 10.36 -41.33 6.68
C MET A 137 9.88 -40.24 7.64
N CYS A 138 10.70 -39.19 7.80
CA CYS A 138 10.32 -37.93 8.40
C CYS A 138 10.15 -36.88 7.31
N ARG A 139 8.97 -36.25 7.22
CA ARG A 139 8.68 -35.21 6.24
C ARG A 139 8.10 -33.99 6.93
N LEU A 140 8.77 -32.85 6.79
CA LEU A 140 8.27 -31.54 7.19
C LEU A 140 7.95 -30.73 5.95
N LEU A 141 6.68 -30.42 5.75
CA LEU A 141 6.21 -29.61 4.64
C LEU A 141 5.64 -28.30 5.19
N ALA A 142 6.23 -27.15 4.81
CA ALA A 142 5.73 -25.83 5.20
C ALA A 142 4.22 -25.71 4.89
N PRO A 143 3.34 -25.15 5.73
CA PRO A 143 1.89 -25.20 5.50
C PRO A 143 1.41 -24.26 4.39
N TYR A 144 2.20 -23.24 4.03
CA TYR A 144 1.86 -22.23 3.01
C TYR A 144 3.00 -22.00 2.01
N GLN A 145 2.68 -21.33 0.91
CA GLN A 145 3.60 -20.98 -0.18
C GLN A 145 4.60 -19.89 0.22
N VAL A 146 5.74 -19.87 -0.46
CA VAL A 146 6.66 -18.72 -0.46
C VAL A 146 6.29 -17.85 -1.67
N MET A 147 6.44 -16.54 -1.57
CA MET A 147 6.31 -15.70 -2.76
C MET A 147 7.48 -16.00 -3.70
N LEU A 148 7.17 -16.51 -4.90
CA LEU A 148 8.16 -16.65 -5.96
C LEU A 148 8.85 -15.32 -6.23
N ASN A 149 10.09 -15.39 -6.69
CA ASN A 149 10.96 -14.25 -6.95
C ASN A 149 11.29 -13.39 -5.72
N LYS A 150 11.11 -13.93 -4.50
CA LYS A 150 11.51 -13.30 -3.24
C LYS A 150 12.56 -14.13 -2.51
N TRP A 151 13.51 -13.42 -1.90
CA TRP A 151 14.46 -14.03 -0.97
C TRP A 151 13.74 -14.49 0.28
N CYS A 152 14.05 -15.71 0.72
CA CYS A 152 13.56 -16.27 1.96
C CYS A 152 14.65 -17.11 2.61
N ARG A 153 14.63 -17.19 3.94
CA ARG A 153 15.57 -17.97 4.74
C ARG A 153 14.82 -19.14 5.34
N VAL A 154 15.16 -20.35 4.92
CA VAL A 154 14.61 -21.59 5.47
C VAL A 154 15.61 -22.19 6.44
N ALA A 155 15.13 -22.70 7.57
CA ALA A 155 15.95 -23.47 8.48
C ALA A 155 15.26 -24.76 8.94
N VAL A 156 16.02 -25.84 9.05
CA VAL A 156 15.59 -27.11 9.64
C VAL A 156 16.37 -27.32 10.92
N VAL A 157 15.68 -27.57 12.02
CA VAL A 157 16.27 -27.78 13.34
C VAL A 157 15.88 -29.17 13.81
N ARG A 158 16.87 -30.01 14.09
CA ARG A 158 16.67 -31.27 14.80
C ARG A 158 17.16 -31.10 16.23
N ASP A 159 16.25 -31.25 17.18
CA ASP A 159 16.54 -31.30 18.61
C ASP A 159 16.39 -32.74 19.10
N ALA A 160 17.49 -33.48 19.07
CA ALA A 160 17.50 -34.90 19.41
C ALA A 160 17.19 -35.15 20.90
N ALA A 161 17.56 -34.20 21.77
CA ALA A 161 17.25 -34.26 23.20
C ALA A 161 15.74 -34.10 23.46
N ALA A 162 15.10 -33.14 22.77
CA ALA A 162 13.66 -32.97 22.83
C ALA A 162 12.88 -33.99 21.97
N LYS A 163 13.56 -34.77 21.12
CA LYS A 163 12.98 -35.65 20.10
C LYS A 163 12.03 -34.90 19.16
N ARG A 164 12.45 -33.72 18.70
CA ARG A 164 11.66 -32.86 17.80
C ARG A 164 12.46 -32.47 16.56
N ILE A 165 11.75 -32.28 15.46
CA ILE A 165 12.30 -31.67 14.25
C ILE A 165 11.35 -30.59 13.74
N SER A 166 11.91 -29.41 13.47
CA SER A 166 11.13 -28.19 13.21
C SER A 166 11.65 -27.50 11.95
N LEU A 167 10.74 -26.92 11.17
CA LEU A 167 11.02 -26.15 9.96
C LEU A 167 10.65 -24.68 10.21
N TYR A 168 11.58 -23.78 9.94
CA TYR A 168 11.43 -22.34 10.06
C TYR A 168 11.49 -21.70 8.67
N LEU A 169 10.76 -20.60 8.50
CA LEU A 169 10.85 -19.72 7.34
C LEU A 169 10.84 -18.28 7.83
N ASP A 170 11.87 -17.53 7.46
CA ASP A 170 12.06 -16.12 7.79
C ASP A 170 11.89 -15.81 9.28
N GLY A 171 12.52 -16.61 10.14
CA GLY A 171 12.46 -16.46 11.60
C GLY A 171 11.23 -17.07 12.27
N LYS A 172 10.20 -17.46 11.52
CA LYS A 172 8.98 -18.05 12.06
C LYS A 172 8.98 -19.58 11.96
N MET A 173 8.71 -20.26 13.07
CA MET A 173 8.48 -21.71 13.07
C MET A 173 7.19 -22.03 12.32
N LEU A 174 7.29 -22.87 11.29
CA LEU A 174 6.19 -23.22 10.41
C LEU A 174 5.50 -24.52 10.81
N VAL A 175 6.30 -25.54 11.04
CA VAL A 175 5.84 -26.90 11.34
C VAL A 175 6.88 -27.58 12.20
N GLU A 176 6.40 -28.41 13.13
CA GLU A 176 7.21 -29.24 14.00
C GLU A 176 6.58 -30.63 14.08
N ALA A 177 7.42 -31.66 14.12
CA ALA A 177 7.00 -33.05 14.25
C ALA A 177 7.87 -33.78 15.29
N ASP A 178 7.33 -34.89 15.80
CA ASP A 178 8.13 -35.82 16.60
C ASP A 178 9.26 -36.39 15.74
N ASP A 179 10.47 -36.33 16.27
CA ASP A 179 11.61 -37.01 15.69
C ASP A 179 11.53 -38.50 16.02
N THR A 180 10.83 -39.25 15.18
CA THR A 180 10.67 -40.70 15.30
C THR A 180 11.83 -41.48 14.66
N MET A 181 12.88 -40.79 14.22
CA MET A 181 14.02 -41.35 13.52
C MET A 181 15.09 -41.82 14.51
N ALA A 182 15.07 -43.12 14.83
CA ALA A 182 16.10 -43.76 15.67
C ALA A 182 17.39 -44.13 14.89
N GLN A 183 17.53 -43.65 13.65
CA GLN A 183 18.61 -44.02 12.74
C GLN A 183 19.41 -42.78 12.30
N THR A 184 20.68 -42.99 11.98
CA THR A 184 21.58 -41.95 11.49
C THR A 184 21.07 -41.40 10.16
N PHE A 185 20.95 -40.07 10.03
CA PHE A 185 20.79 -39.44 8.72
C PHE A 185 22.14 -39.46 8.00
N SER A 186 22.41 -40.54 7.26
CA SER A 186 23.65 -40.71 6.51
C SER A 186 23.42 -41.39 5.17
N THR A 187 24.24 -40.99 4.19
CA THR A 187 24.61 -41.86 3.08
C THR A 187 26.12 -41.76 2.90
N SER A 188 26.88 -42.58 3.61
CA SER A 188 28.35 -42.52 3.78
C SER A 188 29.20 -42.50 2.49
N ASN A 189 28.58 -42.64 1.31
CA ASN A 189 29.24 -42.74 0.01
C ASN A 189 28.87 -41.67 -1.03
N TYR A 190 28.08 -40.64 -0.70
CA TYR A 190 27.61 -39.66 -1.69
C TYR A 190 27.98 -38.21 -1.36
N ASP A 191 28.21 -37.42 -2.41
CA ASP A 191 28.43 -35.96 -2.30
C ASP A 191 27.14 -35.23 -1.87
N LEU A 192 27.28 -34.07 -1.24
CA LEU A 192 26.17 -33.15 -1.05
C LEU A 192 25.89 -32.44 -2.38
N VAL A 193 24.65 -32.49 -2.86
CA VAL A 193 24.21 -31.84 -4.08
C VAL A 193 23.40 -30.59 -3.75
N ILE A 194 23.72 -29.48 -4.42
CA ILE A 194 23.07 -28.18 -4.27
C ILE A 194 22.42 -27.79 -5.60
N GLY A 195 21.15 -27.35 -5.57
CA GLY A 195 20.48 -26.74 -6.71
C GLY A 195 19.98 -27.68 -7.83
N ARG A 196 20.06 -29.01 -7.66
CA ARG A 196 19.59 -29.95 -8.68
C ARG A 196 18.09 -29.76 -8.98
N ASN A 197 17.73 -29.56 -10.25
CA ASN A 197 16.36 -29.27 -10.70
C ASN A 197 15.73 -28.03 -10.05
N PHE A 198 16.53 -27.19 -9.39
CA PHE A 198 16.08 -25.95 -8.79
C PHE A 198 16.30 -24.81 -9.78
N LYS A 199 15.27 -23.98 -9.97
CA LYS A 199 15.38 -22.75 -10.74
C LYS A 199 15.23 -21.57 -9.80
N GLY A 200 16.20 -20.68 -9.80
CA GLY A 200 16.26 -19.53 -8.91
C GLY A 200 17.64 -19.32 -8.32
N ARG A 201 17.73 -18.49 -7.28
CA ARG A 201 19.01 -18.10 -6.67
C ARG A 201 19.20 -18.73 -5.29
N ILE A 202 20.43 -19.04 -4.92
CA ILE A 202 20.85 -19.44 -3.58
C ILE A 202 22.02 -18.55 -3.18
N ASP A 203 22.01 -18.02 -1.97
CA ASP A 203 23.02 -17.05 -1.49
C ASP A 203 23.92 -17.61 -0.38
N GLU A 204 23.32 -18.23 0.64
CA GLU A 204 24.06 -18.68 1.81
C GLU A 204 23.55 -20.04 2.28
N LEU A 205 24.48 -20.91 2.67
CA LEU A 205 24.22 -22.17 3.34
C LEU A 205 25.06 -22.26 4.60
N ILE A 206 24.40 -22.56 5.72
CA ILE A 206 25.07 -22.78 7.00
C ILE A 206 24.58 -24.09 7.61
N LEU A 207 25.52 -24.91 8.06
CA LEU A 207 25.25 -26.05 8.91
C LEU A 207 25.83 -25.80 10.31
N TRP A 208 25.00 -25.97 11.31
CA TRP A 208 25.35 -25.84 12.72
C TRP A 208 25.33 -27.20 13.41
N ASN A 209 26.30 -27.43 14.28
CA ASN A 209 26.30 -28.56 15.19
C ASN A 209 25.60 -28.14 16.50
N GLY A 210 24.30 -28.42 16.60
CA GLY A 210 23.45 -28.02 17.72
C GLY A 210 22.11 -27.36 17.33
N VAL A 211 21.34 -26.99 18.35
CA VAL A 211 20.00 -26.41 18.22
C VAL A 211 20.07 -24.88 18.18
N LYS A 212 19.59 -24.29 17.08
CA LYS A 212 19.40 -22.84 16.94
C LYS A 212 17.93 -22.56 16.65
N ARG A 213 17.32 -21.60 17.36
CA ARG A 213 15.89 -21.25 17.20
C ARG A 213 15.64 -19.80 16.81
N ASP A 214 16.66 -18.96 16.90
CA ASP A 214 16.61 -17.57 16.46
C ASP A 214 17.19 -17.49 15.04
N PHE A 215 16.36 -17.09 14.09
CA PHE A 215 16.74 -16.90 12.70
C PHE A 215 16.29 -15.52 12.26
N ARG A 216 17.21 -14.77 11.66
CA ARG A 216 16.86 -13.53 10.98
C ARG A 216 16.05 -13.90 9.72
N PRO A 217 15.09 -13.10 9.27
CA PRO A 217 14.53 -13.24 7.93
C PRO A 217 15.62 -13.11 6.86
N ALA A 218 15.39 -13.65 5.67
CA ALA A 218 16.18 -13.16 4.54
C ALA A 218 15.92 -11.66 4.40
N LYS A 219 17.00 -10.87 4.34
CA LYS A 219 16.89 -9.46 4.00
C LYS A 219 16.31 -9.41 2.59
N GLU A 220 15.10 -8.89 2.40
CA GLU A 220 14.67 -8.55 1.04
C GLU A 220 15.77 -7.65 0.45
N ILE A 221 16.12 -7.84 -0.83
CA ILE A 221 16.92 -6.83 -1.53
C ILE A 221 16.08 -5.56 -1.42
N THR A 222 16.42 -4.69 -0.48
CA THR A 222 15.75 -3.41 -0.33
C THR A 222 15.98 -2.72 -1.65
N ALA A 223 14.88 -2.45 -2.38
CA ALA A 223 14.98 -1.85 -3.69
C ALA A 223 15.89 -0.62 -3.58
N LYS A 224 17.05 -0.68 -4.25
CA LYS A 224 18.05 0.38 -4.10
C LYS A 224 17.50 1.62 -4.76
N ILE A 225 17.49 2.72 -4.03
CA ILE A 225 17.22 4.03 -4.61
C ILE A 225 18.43 4.38 -5.45
N VAL A 226 18.22 4.51 -6.76
CA VAL A 226 19.27 4.88 -7.70
C VAL A 226 19.19 6.39 -7.92
N PRO A 227 20.20 7.17 -7.49
CA PRO A 227 20.24 8.60 -7.76
C PRO A 227 20.29 8.87 -9.26
N LEU A 228 19.73 10.00 -9.69
CA LEU A 228 19.83 10.47 -11.07
C LEU A 228 20.89 11.56 -11.19
N PRO A 229 21.47 11.76 -12.39
CA PRO A 229 22.33 12.90 -12.66
C PRO A 229 21.61 14.20 -12.35
N VAL A 230 22.30 15.10 -11.66
CA VAL A 230 21.80 16.41 -11.27
C VAL A 230 22.17 17.44 -12.34
N SER A 231 21.27 18.38 -12.61
CA SER A 231 21.57 19.52 -13.48
C SER A 231 22.67 20.40 -12.86
N PRO A 232 23.82 20.64 -13.54
CA PRO A 232 24.91 21.44 -12.99
C PRO A 232 24.48 22.86 -12.57
N ASP A 233 23.66 23.52 -13.41
CA ASP A 233 23.14 24.86 -13.12
C ASP A 233 22.28 24.87 -11.85
N VAL A 234 21.43 23.84 -11.66
CA VAL A 234 20.57 23.73 -10.47
C VAL A 234 21.39 23.39 -9.22
N ALA A 235 22.40 22.52 -9.34
CA ALA A 235 23.30 22.20 -8.24
C ALA A 235 24.09 23.44 -7.77
N ASP A 236 24.58 24.24 -8.70
CA ASP A 236 25.24 25.51 -8.41
C ASP A 236 24.29 26.52 -7.77
N SER A 237 23.04 26.62 -8.24
CA SER A 237 22.00 27.41 -7.58
C SER A 237 21.75 26.94 -6.14
N TRP A 238 21.64 25.64 -5.88
CA TRP A 238 21.48 25.10 -4.52
C TRP A 238 22.65 25.49 -3.61
N LYS A 239 23.88 25.34 -4.11
CA LYS A 239 25.10 25.76 -3.41
C LYS A 239 25.04 27.25 -3.03
N LYS A 240 24.72 28.12 -4.00
CA LYS A 240 24.60 29.57 -3.75
C LYS A 240 23.50 29.92 -2.76
N LEU A 241 22.34 29.25 -2.84
CA LEU A 241 21.24 29.44 -1.88
C LEU A 241 21.69 29.06 -0.46
N LYS A 242 22.43 27.97 -0.31
CA LYS A 242 22.99 27.53 0.97
C LYS A 242 24.03 28.52 1.52
N GLU A 243 25.01 28.92 0.69
CA GLU A 243 26.07 29.87 1.07
C GLU A 243 25.52 31.23 1.50
N ASN A 244 24.42 31.68 0.90
CA ASN A 244 23.80 32.98 1.17
C ASN A 244 22.56 32.87 2.09
N ARG A 245 22.26 31.68 2.62
CA ARG A 245 21.09 31.40 3.50
C ARG A 245 19.76 31.92 2.93
N LEU A 246 19.51 31.65 1.65
CA LEU A 246 18.29 32.05 0.95
C LEU A 246 17.25 30.92 0.95
N ASP A 247 16.02 31.24 1.36
CA ASP A 247 14.89 30.29 1.47
C ASP A 247 14.02 30.26 0.20
N LEU A 248 14.70 30.25 -0.95
CA LEU A 248 14.08 30.25 -2.27
C LEU A 248 13.74 28.81 -2.66
N VAL A 249 12.45 28.53 -2.85
CA VAL A 249 11.91 27.23 -3.31
C VAL A 249 10.78 27.50 -4.31
N PRO A 250 10.78 26.88 -5.51
CA PRO A 250 11.86 26.07 -6.07
C PRO A 250 13.14 26.84 -6.36
N ALA A 251 14.31 26.18 -6.35
CA ALA A 251 15.59 26.80 -6.69
C ALA A 251 15.60 27.26 -8.17
N PRO A 252 16.13 28.46 -8.50
CA PRO A 252 16.14 28.92 -9.88
C PRO A 252 17.10 28.08 -10.73
N LYS A 253 16.78 27.90 -12.02
CA LYS A 253 17.71 27.26 -12.97
C LYS A 253 19.08 27.93 -12.94
N LYS A 254 19.12 29.26 -13.09
CA LYS A 254 20.37 30.04 -13.07
C LYS A 254 20.28 31.15 -12.03
N LEU A 255 21.18 31.12 -11.05
CA LEU A 255 21.31 32.13 -10.00
C LEU A 255 22.74 32.66 -9.96
N GLN A 256 22.90 33.98 -10.03
CA GLN A 256 24.18 34.65 -9.81
C GLN A 256 23.99 35.73 -8.74
N ILE A 257 24.76 35.66 -7.66
CA ILE A 257 24.82 36.73 -6.66
C ILE A 257 25.69 37.86 -7.24
N THR A 258 25.15 39.07 -7.32
CA THR A 258 25.76 40.19 -8.06
C THR A 258 26.38 41.26 -7.16
N GLY A 259 26.20 41.15 -5.85
CA GLY A 259 26.72 42.13 -4.88
C GLY A 259 26.53 41.68 -3.45
N LYS A 260 26.91 42.56 -2.52
CA LYS A 260 26.69 42.32 -1.09
C LYS A 260 25.22 42.54 -0.73
N PRO A 261 24.68 41.80 0.25
CA PRO A 261 23.35 42.08 0.77
C PRO A 261 23.23 43.52 1.29
N PHE A 262 22.06 44.13 1.13
CA PHE A 262 21.78 45.51 1.56
C PHE A 262 20.44 45.60 2.29
N GLN A 263 20.27 46.62 3.13
CA GLN A 263 19.01 46.83 3.85
C GLN A 263 17.93 47.35 2.89
N PHE A 264 16.83 46.61 2.77
CA PHE A 264 15.74 46.98 1.89
C PHE A 264 14.75 47.90 2.62
N ASN A 265 14.74 49.18 2.25
CA ASN A 265 13.77 50.15 2.77
C ASN A 265 12.74 50.52 1.69
N PRO A 266 11.49 50.02 1.74
CA PRO A 266 10.48 50.25 0.69
C PRO A 266 10.22 51.73 0.38
N GLU A 267 10.39 52.64 1.33
CA GLU A 267 10.12 54.08 1.14
C GLU A 267 11.06 54.73 0.11
N GLU A 268 12.24 54.14 -0.11
CA GLU A 268 13.21 54.61 -1.11
C GLU A 268 12.91 54.14 -2.54
N TRP A 269 11.99 53.19 -2.70
CA TRP A 269 11.70 52.52 -3.96
C TRP A 269 10.38 52.98 -4.56
N GLN A 270 10.41 53.30 -5.85
CA GLN A 270 9.23 53.44 -6.70
C GLN A 270 8.98 52.13 -7.45
N VAL A 271 7.73 51.67 -7.50
CA VAL A 271 7.33 50.48 -8.26
C VAL A 271 6.61 50.88 -9.55
N VAL A 272 7.09 50.38 -10.69
CA VAL A 272 6.51 50.56 -12.02
C VAL A 272 6.13 49.19 -12.57
N ARG A 273 4.84 48.98 -12.83
CA ARG A 273 4.30 47.72 -13.36
C ARG A 273 3.70 47.98 -14.73
N THR A 274 4.24 47.37 -15.79
CA THR A 274 3.72 47.53 -17.16
C THR A 274 2.58 46.56 -17.48
N ALA A 275 2.40 45.50 -16.69
CA ALA A 275 1.35 44.50 -16.87
C ALA A 275 0.48 44.36 -15.59
N PRO A 276 -0.64 45.10 -15.46
CA PRO A 276 -1.45 45.15 -14.23
C PRO A 276 -1.95 43.79 -13.70
N ALA A 277 -2.05 42.78 -14.56
CA ALA A 277 -2.46 41.42 -14.20
C ALA A 277 -1.47 40.68 -13.29
N ASP A 278 -0.26 41.22 -13.08
CA ASP A 278 0.74 40.66 -12.15
C ASP A 278 0.44 40.95 -10.66
N LEU A 279 -0.70 41.60 -10.36
CA LEU A 279 -1.06 42.04 -9.00
C LEU A 279 -0.92 40.92 -7.96
N PRO A 280 -1.39 39.67 -8.18
CA PRO A 280 -1.24 38.62 -7.17
C PRO A 280 0.22 38.27 -6.86
N GLY A 281 1.13 38.37 -7.84
CA GLY A 281 2.56 38.22 -7.60
C GLY A 281 3.10 39.35 -6.73
N PHE A 282 2.75 40.59 -7.07
CA PHE A 282 3.11 41.77 -6.29
C PHE A 282 2.54 41.75 -4.85
N GLU A 283 1.33 41.20 -4.66
CA GLU A 283 0.73 40.97 -3.34
C GLU A 283 1.53 39.97 -2.50
N VAL A 284 2.12 38.93 -3.10
CA VAL A 284 3.04 38.03 -2.37
C VAL A 284 4.28 38.80 -1.90
N PHE A 285 4.85 39.64 -2.76
CA PHE A 285 6.01 40.46 -2.41
C PHE A 285 5.71 41.46 -1.28
N THR A 286 4.65 42.24 -1.42
CA THR A 286 4.24 43.20 -0.39
C THR A 286 3.75 42.52 0.90
N GLY A 287 3.10 41.35 0.79
CA GLY A 287 2.72 40.54 1.94
C GLY A 287 3.93 40.06 2.75
N LYS A 288 5.04 39.70 2.08
CA LYS A 288 6.31 39.39 2.75
C LYS A 288 6.88 40.62 3.47
N LEU A 289 6.93 41.79 2.82
CA LEU A 289 7.40 43.04 3.44
C LEU A 289 6.60 43.40 4.70
N ASN A 290 5.27 43.37 4.60
CA ASN A 290 4.37 43.65 5.71
C ASN A 290 4.60 42.69 6.89
N ARG A 291 4.82 41.39 6.61
CA ARG A 291 5.08 40.37 7.63
C ARG A 291 6.35 40.64 8.43
N ILE A 292 7.36 41.24 7.81
CA ILE A 292 8.66 41.56 8.44
C ILE A 292 8.75 43.02 8.90
N GLY A 293 7.62 43.74 8.94
CA GLY A 293 7.53 45.10 9.48
C GLY A 293 8.00 46.21 8.54
N LEU A 294 8.25 45.91 7.27
CA LEU A 294 8.63 46.91 6.26
C LEU A 294 7.38 47.56 5.66
N LYS A 295 7.29 48.90 5.73
CA LYS A 295 6.12 49.72 5.37
C LYS A 295 5.94 49.90 3.85
N LYS A 296 4.94 50.71 3.45
CA LYS A 296 4.55 50.94 2.04
C LYS A 296 5.64 51.66 1.24
N PHE A 297 5.64 51.45 -0.08
CA PHE A 297 6.53 52.12 -1.03
C PHE A 297 6.37 53.64 -1.04
N GLY A 298 7.46 54.35 -1.30
CA GLY A 298 7.46 55.81 -1.48
C GLY A 298 6.83 56.23 -2.82
N LYS A 299 6.20 57.41 -2.86
CA LYS A 299 5.59 57.94 -4.10
C LYS A 299 6.62 58.44 -5.13
N THR A 300 7.82 58.81 -4.69
CA THR A 300 8.88 59.45 -5.49
C THR A 300 10.27 58.91 -5.14
N GLY A 301 10.37 57.60 -4.89
CA GLY A 301 11.63 56.95 -4.53
C GLY A 301 12.72 57.14 -5.59
N LYS A 302 13.98 57.33 -5.16
CA LYS A 302 15.14 57.46 -6.06
C LYS A 302 15.55 56.11 -6.68
N LYS A 303 15.15 55.00 -6.05
CA LYS A 303 15.39 53.62 -6.50
C LYS A 303 14.15 53.08 -7.22
N THR A 304 14.31 52.20 -8.21
CA THR A 304 13.16 51.74 -9.02
C THR A 304 13.05 50.22 -9.08
N ILE A 305 11.83 49.70 -8.91
CA ILE A 305 11.43 48.34 -9.29
C ILE A 305 10.59 48.45 -10.56
N ARG A 306 11.04 47.86 -11.67
CA ARG A 306 10.24 47.75 -12.91
C ARG A 306 9.89 46.30 -13.17
N ALA A 307 8.60 46.03 -13.35
CA ALA A 307 8.10 44.68 -13.60
C ALA A 307 7.16 44.68 -14.82
N GLY A 308 7.30 43.69 -15.68
CA GLY A 308 6.61 43.65 -16.96
C GLY A 308 6.83 42.36 -17.73
N LEU A 309 6.24 42.25 -18.92
CA LEU A 309 6.58 41.19 -19.84
C LEU A 309 7.97 41.46 -20.45
N TYR A 310 8.67 40.39 -20.80
CA TYR A 310 10.05 40.48 -21.27
C TYR A 310 10.21 41.42 -22.47
N ASP A 311 9.27 41.36 -23.41
CA ASP A 311 9.34 42.16 -24.64
C ASP A 311 9.08 43.65 -24.35
N ASP A 312 8.24 43.96 -23.36
CA ASP A 312 7.95 45.34 -22.92
C ASP A 312 9.15 46.00 -22.23
N LEU A 313 10.01 45.20 -21.57
CA LEU A 313 11.18 45.66 -20.83
C LEU A 313 12.50 45.46 -21.60
N LEU A 314 12.43 45.05 -22.87
CA LEU A 314 13.62 44.73 -23.67
C LEU A 314 14.66 45.87 -23.71
N PRO A 315 14.28 47.17 -23.83
CA PRO A 315 15.25 48.26 -23.81
C PRO A 315 16.03 48.35 -22.48
N GLU A 316 15.35 48.20 -21.34
CA GLU A 316 15.95 48.21 -20.01
C GLU A 316 16.82 46.98 -19.77
N LEU A 317 16.36 45.81 -20.19
CA LEU A 317 17.09 44.54 -20.07
C LEU A 317 18.41 44.58 -20.84
N LYS A 318 18.43 45.19 -22.04
CA LYS A 318 19.66 45.39 -22.82
C LYS A 318 20.68 46.27 -22.11
N LYS A 319 20.25 47.34 -21.43
CA LYS A 319 21.13 48.27 -20.69
C LYS A 319 21.92 47.57 -19.58
N VAL A 320 21.31 46.60 -18.92
CA VAL A 320 21.94 45.85 -17.82
C VAL A 320 22.53 44.50 -18.24
N LYS A 321 22.60 44.22 -19.55
CA LYS A 321 23.05 42.93 -20.11
C LYS A 321 22.33 41.73 -19.47
N ALA A 322 21.01 41.86 -19.28
CA ALA A 322 20.20 40.81 -18.67
C ALA A 322 20.24 39.50 -19.50
N PRO A 323 20.00 38.34 -18.86
CA PRO A 323 19.83 37.07 -19.56
C PRO A 323 18.77 37.14 -20.68
N VAL A 324 18.93 36.26 -21.67
CA VAL A 324 17.96 36.09 -22.77
C VAL A 324 16.59 35.64 -22.24
N LYS A 325 15.54 35.88 -23.04
CA LYS A 325 14.16 35.49 -22.72
C LYS A 325 14.09 33.99 -22.44
N PRO A 326 13.68 33.57 -21.24
CA PRO A 326 13.50 32.15 -20.93
C PRO A 326 12.26 31.62 -21.66
N ILE A 327 12.13 30.31 -21.68
CA ILE A 327 10.94 29.64 -22.22
C ILE A 327 9.69 29.94 -21.39
N ARG A 328 8.53 29.44 -21.86
CA ARG A 328 7.20 29.63 -21.27
C ARG A 328 7.19 29.46 -19.74
N GLN A 329 6.44 30.32 -19.04
CA GLN A 329 6.37 30.44 -17.57
C GLN A 329 7.69 30.81 -16.88
N GLY A 330 8.74 31.11 -17.65
CA GLY A 330 10.01 31.58 -17.12
C GLY A 330 10.06 33.08 -16.91
N TYR A 331 11.07 33.54 -16.18
CA TYR A 331 11.31 34.97 -15.94
C TYR A 331 12.80 35.28 -15.82
N VAL A 332 13.13 36.57 -16.00
CA VAL A 332 14.41 37.16 -15.68
C VAL A 332 14.22 38.14 -14.53
N LEU A 333 15.10 38.08 -13.54
CA LEU A 333 15.17 39.05 -12.44
C LEU A 333 16.60 39.57 -12.34
N VAL A 334 16.78 40.88 -12.39
CA VAL A 334 18.08 41.53 -12.18
C VAL A 334 17.91 42.54 -11.06
N SER A 335 18.55 42.32 -9.92
CA SER A 335 18.50 43.22 -8.77
C SER A 335 19.88 43.77 -8.38
N SER A 336 19.87 45.03 -7.98
CA SER A 336 20.98 45.75 -7.36
C SER A 336 20.43 46.65 -6.25
N GLU A 337 21.30 47.38 -5.56
CA GLU A 337 20.89 48.32 -4.51
C GLU A 337 20.01 49.48 -5.02
N ASN A 338 20.08 49.81 -6.31
CA ASN A 338 19.40 50.99 -6.89
C ASN A 338 18.31 50.64 -7.91
N SER A 339 18.31 49.43 -8.46
CA SER A 339 17.38 49.04 -9.52
C SER A 339 17.03 47.55 -9.43
N ILE A 340 15.75 47.24 -9.62
CA ILE A 340 15.25 45.88 -9.75
C ILE A 340 14.42 45.78 -11.03
N LEU A 341 14.76 44.83 -11.91
CA LEU A 341 14.00 44.51 -13.11
C LEU A 341 13.41 43.10 -12.98
N ILE A 342 12.12 42.94 -13.26
CA ILE A 342 11.43 41.64 -13.32
C ILE A 342 10.73 41.51 -14.66
N ALA A 343 11.17 40.56 -15.48
CA ALA A 343 10.70 40.36 -16.83
C ALA A 343 10.16 38.94 -17.01
N GLY A 344 8.84 38.78 -17.06
CA GLY A 344 8.21 37.49 -17.32
C GLY A 344 8.20 37.15 -18.82
N SER A 345 8.55 35.90 -19.18
CA SER A 345 8.34 35.40 -20.56
C SER A 345 6.86 35.42 -20.96
N ASP A 346 5.99 35.22 -19.98
CA ASP A 346 4.54 35.35 -20.01
C ASP A 346 4.05 35.82 -18.62
N LEU A 347 2.73 35.94 -18.45
CA LEU A 347 2.14 36.37 -17.17
C LEU A 347 2.47 35.42 -16.01
N HIS A 348 2.53 34.10 -16.24
CA HIS A 348 2.91 33.16 -15.17
C HIS A 348 4.36 33.40 -14.73
N GLY A 349 5.26 33.57 -15.69
CA GLY A 349 6.64 33.94 -15.42
C GLY A 349 6.75 35.21 -14.59
N LEU A 350 6.00 36.26 -14.93
CA LEU A 350 6.00 37.51 -14.19
C LEU A 350 5.49 37.33 -12.74
N LEU A 351 4.41 36.57 -12.56
CA LEU A 351 3.89 36.22 -11.23
C LEU A 351 4.95 35.48 -10.38
N TYR A 352 5.67 34.52 -10.96
CA TYR A 352 6.72 33.78 -10.27
C TYR A 352 7.98 34.62 -10.02
N GLY A 353 8.30 35.57 -10.89
CA GLY A 353 9.37 36.54 -10.70
C GLY A 353 9.18 37.38 -9.43
N TRP A 354 7.94 37.82 -9.15
CA TRP A 354 7.62 38.51 -7.90
C TRP A 354 7.79 37.64 -6.65
N GLN A 355 7.35 36.38 -6.70
CA GLN A 355 7.57 35.45 -5.58
C GLN A 355 9.06 35.22 -5.31
N THR A 356 9.86 35.22 -6.37
CA THR A 356 11.32 35.08 -6.29
C THR A 356 11.94 36.29 -5.64
N LEU A 357 11.55 37.50 -6.06
CA LEU A 357 11.99 38.74 -5.41
C LEU A 357 11.68 38.74 -3.91
N ALA A 358 10.48 38.30 -3.52
CA ALA A 358 10.09 38.17 -2.12
C ALA A 358 11.01 37.24 -1.31
N SER A 359 11.59 36.23 -1.98
CA SER A 359 12.47 35.24 -1.35
C SER A 359 13.93 35.72 -1.25
N LEU A 360 14.29 36.79 -1.95
CA LEU A 360 15.61 37.43 -1.83
C LEU A 360 15.70 38.34 -0.60
N ILE A 361 14.58 38.61 0.08
CA ILE A 361 14.51 39.42 1.30
C ILE A 361 14.33 38.52 2.53
N ARG A 362 15.26 38.64 3.46
CA ARG A 362 15.29 37.89 4.72
C ARG A 362 14.38 38.52 5.78
N GLU A 363 14.10 37.79 6.86
CA GLU A 363 13.24 38.29 7.96
C GLU A 363 13.78 39.53 8.67
N ASN A 364 15.09 39.76 8.62
CA ASN A 364 15.72 40.97 9.14
C ASN A 364 15.65 42.18 8.16
N GLY A 365 14.99 42.05 7.01
CA GLY A 365 14.87 43.11 6.00
C GLY A 365 16.05 43.23 5.04
N GLU A 366 17.08 42.39 5.18
CA GLU A 366 18.22 42.36 4.27
C GLU A 366 17.86 41.68 2.95
N MET A 367 18.18 42.32 1.82
CA MET A 367 17.98 41.80 0.48
C MET A 367 19.32 41.40 -0.16
N THR A 368 19.35 40.21 -0.76
CA THR A 368 20.51 39.77 -1.55
C THR A 368 20.34 40.13 -3.02
N PRO A 369 21.21 40.97 -3.62
CA PRO A 369 21.15 41.30 -5.05
C PRO A 369 21.58 40.10 -5.91
N ALA A 370 20.84 39.84 -6.98
CA ALA A 370 21.06 38.70 -7.85
C ALA A 370 20.62 38.94 -9.29
N THR A 371 21.24 38.21 -10.22
CA THR A 371 20.74 37.97 -11.57
C THR A 371 20.21 36.55 -11.66
N ILE A 372 18.96 36.41 -12.08
CA ILE A 372 18.24 35.14 -12.14
C ILE A 372 17.63 34.98 -13.54
N SER A 373 17.74 33.79 -14.10
CA SER A 373 16.97 33.33 -15.26
C SER A 373 16.40 31.95 -14.93
N ASP A 374 15.08 31.81 -14.94
CA ASP A 374 14.40 30.65 -14.39
C ASP A 374 13.17 30.24 -15.20
N TRP A 375 12.82 28.95 -15.17
CA TRP A 375 11.67 28.33 -15.82
C TRP A 375 11.43 26.91 -15.29
N PRO A 376 10.19 26.39 -15.34
CA PRO A 376 9.89 25.03 -14.88
C PRO A 376 10.23 23.96 -15.94
N ASP A 377 10.59 22.76 -15.49
CA ASP A 377 10.69 21.57 -16.35
C ASP A 377 9.31 21.09 -16.79
N PHE A 378 8.40 20.84 -15.85
CA PHE A 378 7.01 20.46 -16.16
C PHE A 378 6.17 21.72 -16.39
N LEU A 379 5.62 21.93 -17.58
CA LEU A 379 4.75 23.08 -17.85
C LEU A 379 3.38 22.98 -17.16
N ASN A 380 2.94 21.78 -16.84
CA ASN A 380 1.68 21.48 -16.17
C ASN A 380 1.97 20.80 -14.83
N ARG A 381 1.75 21.52 -13.74
CA ARG A 381 2.07 21.11 -12.36
C ARG A 381 0.78 21.10 -11.56
N ARG A 382 0.26 19.90 -11.29
CA ARG A 382 -1.04 19.69 -10.65
C ARG A 382 -0.89 19.31 -9.18
N LEU A 383 -1.67 19.97 -8.34
CA LEU A 383 -1.89 19.60 -6.94
C LEU A 383 -3.38 19.37 -6.70
N GLU A 384 -3.71 18.63 -5.64
CA GLU A 384 -5.10 18.22 -5.38
C GLU A 384 -5.54 18.57 -3.96
N ALA A 385 -6.81 18.95 -3.81
CA ALA A 385 -7.44 19.13 -2.50
C ALA A 385 -8.92 18.73 -2.51
N GLY A 386 -9.48 18.62 -1.31
CA GLY A 386 -10.88 18.22 -1.06
C GLY A 386 -11.87 19.24 -1.58
N VAL A 387 -12.97 18.78 -2.18
CA VAL A 387 -14.06 19.66 -2.66
C VAL A 387 -14.56 20.59 -1.54
N ALA A 388 -14.76 20.04 -0.33
CA ALA A 388 -15.21 20.83 0.82
C ALA A 388 -14.19 21.90 1.23
N SER A 389 -12.90 21.60 1.06
CA SER A 389 -11.80 22.52 1.36
C SER A 389 -11.82 23.71 0.39
N TYR A 390 -12.07 23.47 -0.90
CA TYR A 390 -12.23 24.53 -1.91
C TYR A 390 -13.49 25.36 -1.74
N ALA A 391 -14.64 24.72 -1.56
CA ALA A 391 -15.92 25.42 -1.59
C ALA A 391 -16.19 26.22 -0.32
N GLY A 392 -15.57 25.83 0.80
CA GLY A 392 -15.69 26.51 2.09
C GLY A 392 -14.82 27.76 2.23
N LYS A 393 -14.64 28.20 3.49
CA LYS A 393 -13.85 29.39 3.87
C LYS A 393 -12.33 29.27 3.62
N TYR A 394 -11.86 28.10 3.21
CA TYR A 394 -10.43 27.82 3.02
C TYR A 394 -10.00 27.78 1.55
N GLY A 395 -10.93 27.94 0.60
CA GLY A 395 -10.65 27.78 -0.82
C GLY A 395 -9.54 28.69 -1.32
N GLU A 396 -9.65 29.99 -1.06
CA GLU A 396 -8.65 31.00 -1.45
C GLU A 396 -7.28 30.71 -0.82
N ARG A 397 -7.24 30.30 0.45
CA ARG A 397 -6.00 29.90 1.12
C ARG A 397 -5.32 28.68 0.45
N ILE A 398 -6.10 27.72 -0.05
CA ILE A 398 -5.55 26.57 -0.79
C ILE A 398 -4.98 27.03 -2.13
N ILE A 399 -5.69 27.92 -2.83
CA ILE A 399 -5.19 28.52 -4.07
C ILE A 399 -3.90 29.31 -3.84
N ASP A 400 -3.83 30.11 -2.77
CA ASP A 400 -2.61 30.83 -2.38
C ASP A 400 -1.47 29.86 -2.09
N SER A 401 -1.73 28.77 -1.36
CA SER A 401 -0.72 27.74 -1.09
C SER A 401 -0.18 27.12 -2.38
N PHE A 402 -1.06 26.77 -3.32
CA PHE A 402 -0.67 26.20 -4.61
C PHE A 402 0.06 27.22 -5.48
N PHE A 403 -0.33 28.49 -5.42
CA PHE A 403 0.35 29.57 -6.12
C PHE A 403 1.78 29.77 -5.59
N LEU A 404 1.96 29.76 -4.27
CA LEU A 404 3.28 29.84 -3.61
C LEU A 404 4.19 28.63 -3.88
N GLN A 405 3.59 27.51 -4.25
CA GLN A 405 4.25 26.29 -4.73
C GLN A 405 4.52 26.32 -6.25
N ARG A 406 4.15 27.41 -6.93
CA ARG A 406 4.22 27.59 -8.38
C ARG A 406 3.46 26.52 -9.18
N ALA A 407 2.44 25.90 -8.58
CA ALA A 407 1.50 25.06 -9.33
C ALA A 407 0.63 25.94 -10.23
N ASN A 408 0.18 25.37 -11.34
CA ASN A 408 -0.70 26.05 -12.30
C ASN A 408 -1.95 25.24 -12.66
N LEU A 409 -2.07 24.02 -12.12
CA LEU A 409 -3.26 23.20 -12.17
C LEU A 409 -3.66 22.82 -10.74
N ALA A 410 -4.94 22.89 -10.43
CA ALA A 410 -5.48 22.47 -9.14
C ALA A 410 -6.71 21.59 -9.36
N SER A 411 -6.67 20.34 -8.93
CA SER A 411 -7.83 19.44 -9.08
C SER A 411 -8.63 19.30 -7.80
N LEU A 412 -9.94 19.14 -7.98
CA LEU A 412 -10.85 18.66 -6.97
C LEU A 412 -10.71 17.14 -6.89
N CYS A 413 -10.27 16.65 -5.73
CA CYS A 413 -9.97 15.23 -5.56
C CYS A 413 -11.23 14.34 -5.54
N GLY A 414 -11.03 13.07 -5.88
CA GLY A 414 -11.98 11.99 -5.63
C GLY A 414 -13.03 11.78 -6.73
N GLN A 415 -13.40 10.53 -6.94
CA GLN A 415 -14.30 10.09 -8.02
C GLN A 415 -15.75 10.64 -7.91
N SER A 416 -16.07 11.39 -6.86
CA SER A 416 -17.37 12.04 -6.66
C SER A 416 -17.28 13.57 -6.70
N ALA A 417 -16.18 14.13 -7.23
CA ALA A 417 -15.91 15.57 -7.19
C ALA A 417 -17.03 16.40 -7.83
N LEU A 418 -17.51 16.04 -9.04
CA LEU A 418 -18.66 16.70 -9.67
C LEU A 418 -19.93 16.68 -8.80
N ARG A 419 -20.26 15.52 -8.23
CA ARG A 419 -21.44 15.39 -7.37
C ARG A 419 -21.33 16.29 -6.14
N MET A 420 -20.16 16.29 -5.50
CA MET A 420 -19.92 17.13 -4.33
C MET A 420 -19.88 18.61 -4.69
N SER A 421 -19.35 19.00 -5.85
CA SER A 421 -19.28 20.40 -6.26
C SER A 421 -20.66 20.99 -6.53
N ARG A 422 -21.61 20.17 -7.02
CA ARG A 422 -23.02 20.55 -7.20
C ARG A 422 -23.75 20.86 -5.89
N ARG A 423 -23.22 20.48 -4.72
CA ARG A 423 -23.78 20.86 -3.40
C ARG A 423 -23.49 22.32 -3.03
N TYR A 424 -22.66 23.01 -3.80
CA TYR A 424 -22.29 24.40 -3.56
C TYR A 424 -22.79 25.32 -4.69
N PRO A 425 -23.11 26.60 -4.40
CA PRO A 425 -23.58 27.53 -5.41
C PRO A 425 -22.56 27.74 -6.54
N ALA A 426 -23.02 27.74 -7.79
CA ALA A 426 -22.13 27.97 -8.95
C ALA A 426 -21.41 29.33 -8.91
N LYS A 427 -22.05 30.35 -8.31
CA LYS A 427 -21.44 31.67 -8.08
C LYS A 427 -20.15 31.56 -7.26
N ARG A 428 -20.15 30.77 -6.18
CA ARG A 428 -18.95 30.55 -5.35
C ARG A 428 -17.82 29.91 -6.14
N TRP A 429 -18.13 28.94 -6.99
CA TRP A 429 -17.13 28.34 -7.87
C TRP A 429 -16.57 29.34 -8.87
N ARG A 430 -17.42 30.19 -9.45
CA ARG A 430 -16.99 31.23 -10.40
C ARG A 430 -16.06 32.25 -9.76
N GLU A 431 -16.37 32.71 -8.55
CA GLU A 431 -15.52 33.61 -7.77
C GLU A 431 -14.16 32.97 -7.47
N LEU A 432 -14.16 31.72 -6.98
CA LEU A 432 -12.93 30.99 -6.69
C LEU A 432 -12.10 30.72 -7.95
N ASN A 433 -12.75 30.42 -9.07
CA ASN A 433 -12.09 30.25 -10.37
C ASN A 433 -11.45 31.54 -10.86
N ALA A 434 -12.13 32.68 -10.74
CA ALA A 434 -11.55 33.98 -11.08
C ALA A 434 -10.34 34.30 -10.19
N TYR A 435 -10.45 34.02 -8.89
CA TYR A 435 -9.36 34.17 -7.93
C TYR A 435 -8.14 33.29 -8.26
N ALA A 436 -8.39 32.04 -8.65
CA ALA A 436 -7.36 31.10 -9.10
C ALA A 436 -6.73 31.51 -10.44
N ALA A 437 -7.55 31.93 -11.41
CA ALA A 437 -7.08 32.37 -12.72
C ALA A 437 -6.17 33.61 -12.61
N ALA A 438 -6.48 34.56 -11.74
CA ALA A 438 -5.61 35.71 -11.46
C ALA A 438 -4.21 35.29 -10.97
N ARG A 439 -4.11 34.12 -10.31
CA ARG A 439 -2.85 33.52 -9.82
C ARG A 439 -2.23 32.54 -10.82
N GLY A 440 -2.73 32.49 -12.06
CA GLY A 440 -2.24 31.57 -13.08
C GLY A 440 -2.61 30.09 -12.83
N ILE A 441 -3.63 29.84 -12.00
CA ILE A 441 -4.07 28.49 -11.65
C ILE A 441 -5.38 28.16 -12.36
N ARG A 442 -5.38 27.02 -13.06
CA ARG A 442 -6.57 26.44 -13.66
C ARG A 442 -7.17 25.39 -12.73
N LEU A 443 -8.43 25.57 -12.33
CA LEU A 443 -9.14 24.55 -11.56
C LEU A 443 -9.68 23.45 -12.48
N LEU A 444 -9.48 22.21 -12.05
CA LEU A 444 -9.87 20.98 -12.75
C LEU A 444 -10.92 20.23 -11.94
N LEU A 445 -11.99 19.84 -12.61
CA LEU A 445 -12.98 18.93 -12.07
C LEU A 445 -12.66 17.48 -12.47
N VAL A 446 -13.06 16.52 -11.66
CA VAL A 446 -12.99 15.09 -12.02
C VAL A 446 -14.40 14.52 -12.05
N ASP A 447 -14.69 13.75 -13.10
CA ASP A 447 -15.94 13.02 -13.27
C ASP A 447 -15.67 11.63 -13.89
N LYS A 448 -16.68 10.78 -13.93
CA LYS A 448 -16.63 9.48 -14.61
C LYS A 448 -17.27 9.55 -15.98
N THR A 449 -16.95 8.61 -16.86
CA THR A 449 -17.50 8.48 -18.21
C THR A 449 -18.96 8.01 -18.28
N SER A 450 -19.74 8.19 -17.21
CA SER A 450 -21.14 7.80 -17.21
C SER A 450 -21.96 8.67 -18.16
N VAL A 451 -22.87 8.04 -18.91
CA VAL A 451 -23.82 8.74 -19.80
C VAL A 451 -25.06 9.21 -19.06
N VAL A 452 -25.34 8.67 -17.87
CA VAL A 452 -26.40 9.13 -16.96
C VAL A 452 -25.87 9.18 -15.52
N LYS A 453 -26.32 10.17 -14.73
CA LYS A 453 -26.05 10.26 -13.28
C LYS A 453 -27.24 9.71 -12.51
N LEU A 454 -27.00 8.77 -11.59
CA LEU A 454 -28.05 8.04 -10.88
C LEU A 454 -28.45 8.65 -9.52
N GLY A 455 -27.76 9.69 -9.07
CA GLY A 455 -28.08 10.42 -7.83
C GLY A 455 -27.62 9.72 -6.55
N ASP A 456 -27.98 10.30 -5.39
CA ASP A 456 -27.52 9.83 -4.06
C ASP A 456 -28.16 8.48 -3.66
N ASP A 457 -29.33 8.17 -4.23
CA ASP A 457 -30.10 6.95 -3.98
C ASP A 457 -29.74 5.78 -4.92
N PHE A 458 -28.69 5.90 -5.74
CA PHE A 458 -28.31 4.89 -6.72
C PHE A 458 -28.15 3.48 -6.14
N ARG A 459 -27.79 3.36 -4.85
CA ARG A 459 -27.68 2.07 -4.16
C ARG A 459 -28.99 1.28 -4.14
N LYS A 460 -30.13 1.96 -4.19
CA LYS A 460 -31.47 1.35 -4.32
C LYS A 460 -31.74 0.80 -5.73
N LEU A 461 -30.97 1.24 -6.73
CA LEU A 461 -31.09 0.81 -8.13
C LEU A 461 -30.21 -0.40 -8.46
N ILE A 462 -29.36 -0.83 -7.52
CA ILE A 462 -28.50 -1.99 -7.70
C ILE A 462 -29.38 -3.24 -7.54
N PRO A 463 -29.41 -4.17 -8.51
CA PRO A 463 -30.20 -5.38 -8.41
C PRO A 463 -29.54 -6.45 -7.56
N PRO A 464 -30.33 -7.34 -6.90
CA PRO A 464 -29.84 -8.56 -6.26
C PRO A 464 -28.81 -9.28 -7.15
N GLY A 465 -27.67 -9.70 -6.60
CA GLY A 465 -26.51 -10.18 -7.38
C GLY A 465 -25.32 -9.22 -7.63
N TYR A 466 -25.40 -7.91 -7.38
CA TYR A 466 -24.38 -6.96 -7.85
C TYR A 466 -23.81 -5.96 -6.82
N SER A 467 -22.56 -5.50 -7.03
CA SER A 467 -21.93 -4.48 -6.19
C SER A 467 -22.01 -3.09 -6.81
N THR A 468 -21.61 -2.08 -6.04
CA THR A 468 -21.44 -0.72 -6.56
C THR A 468 -20.35 -0.62 -7.65
N HIS A 469 -19.58 -1.67 -7.95
CA HIS A 469 -18.49 -1.62 -8.93
C HIS A 469 -18.86 -2.20 -10.30
N TYR A 470 -20.05 -2.79 -10.45
CA TYR A 470 -20.67 -3.14 -11.73
C TYR A 470 -22.03 -3.79 -11.45
N TYR A 471 -23.10 -3.33 -12.09
CA TYR A 471 -24.44 -3.90 -11.96
C TYR A 471 -25.30 -3.67 -13.21
N PRO A 472 -26.27 -4.55 -13.55
CA PRO A 472 -27.19 -4.30 -14.64
C PRO A 472 -28.12 -3.15 -14.25
N TYR A 473 -28.31 -2.21 -15.17
CA TYR A 473 -29.18 -1.06 -14.98
C TYR A 473 -29.80 -0.74 -16.32
N LYS A 474 -31.07 -1.09 -16.53
CA LYS A 474 -31.76 -0.94 -17.82
C LYS A 474 -30.96 -1.53 -19.01
N PRO A 475 -30.50 -2.79 -18.95
CA PRO A 475 -29.72 -3.41 -20.04
C PRO A 475 -30.47 -3.43 -21.38
N GLU A 476 -31.81 -3.48 -21.36
CA GLU A 476 -32.68 -3.36 -22.52
C GLU A 476 -32.56 -2.00 -23.23
N GLU A 477 -32.22 -0.94 -22.50
CA GLU A 477 -31.91 0.40 -23.04
C GLU A 477 -30.42 0.54 -23.43
N GLY A 478 -29.64 -0.54 -23.33
CA GLY A 478 -28.19 -0.54 -23.58
C GLY A 478 -27.36 0.07 -22.46
N LEU A 479 -27.87 0.07 -21.22
CA LEU A 479 -27.22 0.66 -20.06
C LEU A 479 -26.74 -0.39 -19.04
N PHE A 480 -25.71 -0.03 -18.28
CA PHE A 480 -25.31 -0.72 -17.05
C PHE A 480 -24.79 0.27 -16.01
N GLY A 481 -24.80 -0.11 -14.73
CA GLY A 481 -24.43 0.73 -13.60
C GLY A 481 -22.98 0.53 -13.14
N TYR A 482 -22.32 1.62 -12.77
CA TYR A 482 -21.05 1.64 -12.05
C TYR A 482 -21.00 2.83 -11.09
N PHE A 483 -20.90 2.51 -9.79
CA PHE A 483 -21.14 3.45 -8.69
C PHE A 483 -22.43 4.25 -8.92
N ASP A 484 -22.35 5.57 -8.86
CA ASP A 484 -23.44 6.52 -8.99
C ASP A 484 -23.75 6.94 -10.43
N GLY A 485 -23.34 6.16 -11.43
CA GLY A 485 -23.58 6.44 -12.84
C GLY A 485 -24.05 5.23 -13.64
N ALA A 486 -24.76 5.48 -14.73
CA ALA A 486 -25.01 4.49 -15.78
C ALA A 486 -24.18 4.76 -17.02
N TYR A 487 -23.74 3.70 -17.67
CA TYR A 487 -22.71 3.67 -18.71
C TYR A 487 -23.24 2.92 -19.92
N SER A 488 -22.75 3.33 -21.08
CA SER A 488 -22.93 2.68 -22.37
C SER A 488 -21.84 3.22 -23.28
N TRP A 489 -21.39 2.41 -24.22
CA TRP A 489 -20.53 2.87 -25.31
C TRP A 489 -21.32 3.13 -26.60
N SER A 490 -22.61 2.80 -26.62
CA SER A 490 -23.46 2.88 -27.82
C SER A 490 -24.52 3.96 -27.76
N ARG A 491 -24.86 4.45 -26.56
CA ARG A 491 -25.85 5.52 -26.33
C ARG A 491 -25.24 6.91 -26.50
N ASP A 492 -24.86 7.23 -27.75
CA ASP A 492 -24.30 8.54 -28.11
C ASP A 492 -25.25 9.68 -27.76
N ASP A 493 -26.56 9.47 -27.88
CA ASP A 493 -27.60 10.44 -27.52
C ASP A 493 -27.52 10.86 -26.04
N LEU A 494 -27.30 9.88 -25.14
CA LEU A 494 -27.16 10.12 -23.71
C LEU A 494 -25.77 10.71 -23.38
N ALA A 495 -24.72 10.23 -24.04
CA ALA A 495 -23.38 10.79 -23.91
C ALA A 495 -23.37 12.28 -24.32
N GLU A 496 -24.01 12.61 -25.43
CA GLU A 496 -24.14 13.97 -25.92
C GLU A 496 -24.97 14.85 -24.97
N LYS A 497 -26.10 14.34 -24.48
CA LYS A 497 -26.92 15.04 -23.48
C LYS A 497 -26.09 15.37 -22.22
N ASN A 498 -25.43 14.37 -21.63
CA ASN A 498 -24.61 14.58 -20.45
C ASN A 498 -23.41 15.48 -20.75
N GLY A 499 -22.79 15.37 -21.93
CA GLY A 499 -21.72 16.27 -22.38
C GLY A 499 -22.18 17.73 -22.48
N ARG A 500 -23.40 18.00 -22.98
CA ARG A 500 -24.00 19.34 -22.99
C ARG A 500 -24.25 19.86 -21.58
N GLU A 501 -24.86 19.05 -20.71
CA GLU A 501 -25.12 19.43 -19.30
C GLU A 501 -23.82 19.72 -18.53
N LEU A 502 -22.77 18.93 -18.78
CA LEU A 502 -21.43 19.20 -18.24
C LEU A 502 -20.86 20.49 -18.81
N GLY A 503 -20.97 20.73 -20.13
CA GLY A 503 -20.55 21.96 -20.78
C GLY A 503 -21.20 23.20 -20.17
N ASP A 504 -22.52 23.14 -19.94
CA ASP A 504 -23.29 24.22 -19.29
C ASP A 504 -22.87 24.41 -17.83
N TYR A 505 -22.67 23.33 -17.08
CA TYR A 505 -22.19 23.41 -15.70
C TYR A 505 -20.80 24.07 -15.63
N LEU A 506 -19.86 23.63 -16.47
CA LEU A 506 -18.49 24.13 -16.53
C LEU A 506 -18.46 25.62 -16.93
N ALA A 507 -19.28 26.04 -17.89
CA ALA A 507 -19.44 27.45 -18.27
C ALA A 507 -20.07 28.28 -17.12
N LYS A 508 -21.03 27.70 -16.39
CA LYS A 508 -21.65 28.35 -15.23
C LYS A 508 -20.68 28.52 -14.06
N THR A 509 -19.83 27.54 -13.80
CA THR A 509 -18.89 27.57 -12.66
C THR A 509 -17.54 28.17 -13.00
N GLY A 510 -17.15 28.23 -14.28
CA GLY A 510 -15.86 28.74 -14.74
C GLY A 510 -14.68 27.77 -14.57
N PHE A 511 -14.93 26.47 -14.46
CA PHE A 511 -13.84 25.48 -14.35
C PHE A 511 -13.07 25.42 -15.68
N GLY A 512 -11.75 25.46 -15.61
CA GLY A 512 -10.89 25.49 -16.81
C GLY A 512 -10.47 24.12 -17.31
N GLY A 513 -10.86 23.04 -16.64
CA GLY A 513 -10.67 21.68 -17.14
C GLY A 513 -11.53 20.62 -16.45
N ILE A 514 -11.61 19.46 -17.10
CA ILE A 514 -12.30 18.27 -16.60
C ILE A 514 -11.47 17.01 -16.93
N GLY A 515 -11.31 16.13 -15.95
CA GLY A 515 -10.74 14.80 -16.13
C GLY A 515 -11.82 13.73 -16.06
N PHE A 516 -11.88 12.86 -17.06
CA PHE A 516 -12.76 11.70 -17.08
C PHE A 516 -12.03 10.45 -16.59
N HIS A 517 -12.60 9.81 -15.58
CA HIS A 517 -12.16 8.51 -15.13
C HIS A 517 -12.99 7.41 -15.80
N SER A 518 -12.31 6.47 -16.45
CA SER A 518 -12.94 5.26 -16.99
C SER A 518 -13.53 4.40 -15.87
N ILE A 519 -14.28 3.37 -16.25
CA ILE A 519 -14.70 2.35 -15.31
C ILE A 519 -13.45 1.63 -14.75
N ASP A 520 -13.22 1.75 -13.45
CA ASP A 520 -12.07 1.17 -12.73
C ASP A 520 -12.44 -0.22 -12.18
N CYS A 521 -12.59 -1.20 -13.07
CA CYS A 521 -12.86 -2.59 -12.69
C CYS A 521 -12.45 -3.61 -13.76
N GLY A 522 -12.40 -4.89 -13.37
CA GLY A 522 -12.11 -6.03 -14.26
C GLY A 522 -10.62 -6.26 -14.58
N ASN A 523 -9.72 -5.49 -13.94
CA ASN A 523 -8.27 -5.68 -13.98
C ASN A 523 -7.71 -5.73 -15.43
N TYR A 524 -6.53 -6.32 -15.63
CA TYR A 524 -5.93 -6.46 -16.96
C TYR A 524 -6.67 -7.46 -17.86
N ASP A 525 -7.32 -8.47 -17.28
CA ASP A 525 -7.96 -9.55 -18.06
C ASP A 525 -9.29 -9.10 -18.68
N ASN A 526 -9.99 -8.16 -18.04
CA ASN A 526 -11.27 -7.64 -18.52
C ASN A 526 -11.43 -6.15 -18.19
N PRO A 527 -10.58 -5.26 -18.73
CA PRO A 527 -10.52 -3.89 -18.27
C PRO A 527 -11.81 -3.12 -18.58
N GLY A 528 -12.31 -2.37 -17.58
CA GLY A 528 -13.60 -1.69 -17.65
C GLY A 528 -14.79 -2.65 -17.66
N ASN A 529 -14.59 -3.92 -17.31
CA ASN A 529 -15.56 -5.01 -17.51
C ASN A 529 -16.05 -5.14 -18.96
N TRP A 530 -15.17 -4.88 -19.94
CA TRP A 530 -15.49 -4.90 -21.38
C TRP A 530 -16.27 -6.14 -21.83
N ALA A 531 -15.90 -7.35 -21.38
CA ALA A 531 -16.57 -8.59 -21.73
C ALA A 531 -18.02 -8.68 -21.21
N LYS A 532 -18.36 -7.89 -20.19
CA LYS A 532 -19.71 -7.81 -19.59
C LYS A 532 -20.56 -6.69 -20.19
N ARG A 533 -20.09 -5.96 -21.21
CA ARG A 533 -20.84 -4.89 -21.89
C ARG A 533 -22.21 -5.37 -22.39
N THR A 534 -23.13 -4.43 -22.60
CA THR A 534 -24.51 -4.75 -23.01
C THR A 534 -24.57 -5.37 -24.41
N GLU A 535 -25.66 -6.06 -24.74
CA GLU A 535 -25.85 -6.59 -26.10
C GLU A 535 -25.83 -5.50 -27.18
N MET A 536 -26.31 -4.30 -26.84
CA MET A 536 -26.20 -3.13 -27.72
C MET A 536 -24.74 -2.78 -28.02
N ASP A 537 -23.90 -2.75 -26.97
CA ASP A 537 -22.47 -2.49 -27.10
C ASP A 537 -21.74 -3.60 -27.86
N LYS A 538 -22.08 -4.88 -27.60
CA LYS A 538 -21.54 -6.01 -28.36
C LYS A 538 -21.90 -5.92 -29.84
N LYS A 539 -23.16 -5.60 -30.16
CA LYS A 539 -23.65 -5.49 -31.54
C LYS A 539 -22.97 -4.35 -32.30
N ARG A 540 -22.80 -3.18 -31.67
CA ARG A 540 -22.20 -2.00 -32.33
C ARG A 540 -20.69 -2.13 -32.48
N TRP A 541 -20.00 -2.53 -31.42
CA TRP A 541 -18.54 -2.43 -31.35
C TRP A 541 -17.82 -3.74 -31.59
N GLY A 542 -18.50 -4.89 -31.52
CA GLY A 542 -17.83 -6.19 -31.46
C GLY A 542 -16.78 -6.15 -30.34
N ASP A 543 -15.54 -6.56 -30.64
CA ASP A 543 -14.41 -6.47 -29.71
C ASP A 543 -13.57 -5.19 -29.87
N ASN A 544 -14.02 -4.22 -30.67
CA ASN A 544 -13.33 -2.93 -30.85
C ASN A 544 -13.54 -1.99 -29.65
N ARG A 545 -12.87 -2.30 -28.54
CA ARG A 545 -12.87 -1.47 -27.33
C ARG A 545 -12.29 -0.08 -27.57
N VAL A 546 -11.22 0.01 -28.37
CA VAL A 546 -10.53 1.26 -28.68
C VAL A 546 -11.50 2.24 -29.33
N GLY A 547 -12.22 1.80 -30.37
CA GLY A 547 -13.20 2.65 -31.04
C GLY A 547 -14.35 3.05 -30.13
N ALA A 548 -14.82 2.14 -29.28
CA ALA A 548 -15.89 2.41 -28.33
C ALA A 548 -15.54 3.52 -27.32
N GLU A 549 -14.36 3.45 -26.69
CA GLU A 549 -13.92 4.46 -25.73
C GLU A 549 -13.51 5.78 -26.39
N SER A 550 -12.82 5.72 -27.54
CA SER A 550 -12.46 6.91 -28.32
C SER A 550 -13.70 7.68 -28.77
N ASN A 551 -14.75 6.98 -29.23
CA ASN A 551 -16.02 7.61 -29.60
C ASN A 551 -16.68 8.31 -28.40
N LEU A 552 -16.82 7.60 -27.28
CA LEU A 552 -17.46 8.14 -26.08
C LEU A 552 -16.76 9.41 -25.55
N ILE A 553 -15.43 9.36 -25.46
CA ILE A 553 -14.64 10.50 -24.98
C ILE A 553 -14.65 11.66 -25.98
N SER A 554 -14.63 11.37 -27.28
CA SER A 554 -14.74 12.40 -28.32
C SER A 554 -16.08 13.13 -28.27
N ILE A 555 -17.19 12.42 -27.98
CA ILE A 555 -18.50 13.03 -27.77
C ILE A 555 -18.46 14.01 -26.58
N PHE A 556 -17.97 13.56 -25.42
CA PHE A 556 -17.87 14.45 -24.24
C PHE A 556 -17.01 15.67 -24.53
N ALA A 557 -15.82 15.49 -25.11
CA ALA A 557 -14.91 16.58 -25.43
C ALA A 557 -15.55 17.58 -26.42
N ARG A 558 -16.19 17.08 -27.48
CA ARG A 558 -16.89 17.90 -28.48
C ARG A 558 -18.01 18.71 -27.85
N GLU A 559 -18.94 18.08 -27.13
CA GLU A 559 -20.10 18.76 -26.57
C GLU A 559 -19.71 19.80 -25.51
N ILE A 560 -18.73 19.49 -24.66
CA ILE A 560 -18.24 20.44 -23.65
C ILE A 560 -17.57 21.66 -24.31
N ARG A 561 -16.79 21.45 -25.38
CA ARG A 561 -16.08 22.52 -26.08
C ARG A 561 -16.98 23.46 -26.87
N LYS A 562 -18.20 23.04 -27.25
CA LYS A 562 -19.21 23.95 -27.83
C LYS A 562 -19.49 25.16 -26.93
N LYS A 563 -19.41 24.98 -25.61
CA LYS A 563 -19.57 26.06 -24.62
C LYS A 563 -18.25 26.54 -24.01
N ASN A 564 -17.21 25.70 -24.03
CA ASN A 564 -15.92 25.96 -23.38
C ASN A 564 -14.73 25.63 -24.32
N PRO A 565 -14.45 26.44 -25.36
CA PRO A 565 -13.49 26.07 -26.42
C PRO A 565 -12.06 25.79 -25.92
N GLY A 566 -11.61 26.49 -24.88
CA GLY A 566 -10.26 26.37 -24.32
C GLY A 566 -10.10 25.39 -23.16
N ILE A 567 -11.12 24.56 -22.88
CA ILE A 567 -11.12 23.66 -21.72
C ILE A 567 -10.10 22.53 -21.89
N LEU A 568 -9.35 22.24 -20.81
CA LEU A 568 -8.52 21.04 -20.75
C LEU A 568 -9.40 19.82 -20.50
N VAL A 569 -9.35 18.84 -21.40
CA VAL A 569 -10.02 17.53 -21.22
C VAL A 569 -8.94 16.49 -20.99
N GLY A 570 -8.99 15.83 -19.84
CA GLY A 570 -8.14 14.68 -19.51
C GLY A 570 -8.94 13.39 -19.54
N PHE A 571 -8.31 12.29 -19.94
CA PHE A 571 -8.88 10.95 -19.91
C PHE A 571 -7.95 10.00 -19.16
N CYS A 572 -8.48 9.42 -18.08
CA CYS A 572 -7.84 8.37 -17.29
C CYS A 572 -8.41 7.03 -17.77
N GLN A 573 -7.81 6.52 -18.85
CA GLN A 573 -8.10 5.22 -19.47
C GLN A 573 -7.87 4.07 -18.50
N TYR A 574 -8.54 2.93 -18.67
CA TYR A 574 -8.29 1.75 -17.82
C TYR A 574 -7.68 0.59 -18.61
N PRO A 575 -6.56 -0.01 -18.18
CA PRO A 575 -5.75 0.38 -17.03
C PRO A 575 -5.02 1.72 -17.24
N TYR A 576 -4.98 2.55 -16.19
CA TYR A 576 -4.24 3.83 -16.18
C TYR A 576 -2.80 3.66 -15.67
N THR A 577 -2.36 2.44 -15.38
CA THR A 577 -0.97 2.12 -15.06
C THR A 577 -0.19 1.86 -16.35
N CYS A 578 1.12 2.10 -16.33
CA CYS A 578 1.98 1.62 -17.41
C CYS A 578 2.04 0.09 -17.38
N VAL A 579 2.03 -0.54 -18.56
CA VAL A 579 1.86 -2.00 -18.73
C VAL A 579 2.94 -2.59 -19.62
N LYS A 580 3.23 -3.87 -19.40
CA LYS A 580 4.05 -4.72 -20.28
C LYS A 580 3.22 -5.71 -21.10
N ASP A 581 1.94 -5.87 -20.76
CA ASP A 581 1.05 -6.83 -21.41
C ASP A 581 0.82 -6.43 -22.88
N PRO A 582 1.06 -7.34 -23.86
CA PRO A 582 0.92 -7.03 -25.27
C PRO A 582 -0.48 -6.57 -25.69
N LYS A 583 -1.55 -7.13 -25.11
CA LYS A 583 -2.93 -6.74 -25.44
C LYS A 583 -3.21 -5.32 -24.96
N MET A 584 -2.76 -4.98 -23.76
CA MET A 584 -2.92 -3.62 -23.23
C MET A 584 -2.07 -2.60 -23.98
N ILE A 585 -0.87 -2.99 -24.44
CA ILE A 585 -0.04 -2.16 -25.32
C ILE A 585 -0.77 -1.88 -26.64
N GLN A 586 -1.35 -2.90 -27.28
CA GLN A 586 -2.13 -2.72 -28.52
C GLN A 586 -3.32 -1.78 -28.31
N TYR A 587 -4.02 -1.91 -27.18
CA TYR A 587 -5.11 -1.01 -26.80
C TYR A 587 -4.63 0.45 -26.64
N GLN A 588 -3.51 0.70 -25.95
CA GLN A 588 -2.94 2.04 -25.79
C GLN A 588 -2.51 2.65 -27.14
N VAL A 589 -1.86 1.87 -28.00
CA VAL A 589 -1.48 2.30 -29.36
C VAL A 589 -2.73 2.61 -30.20
N GLY A 590 -3.78 1.81 -30.06
CA GLY A 590 -5.07 2.08 -30.69
C GLY A 590 -5.68 3.40 -30.21
N LEU A 591 -5.71 3.65 -28.89
CA LEU A 591 -6.20 4.90 -28.32
C LEU A 591 -5.41 6.10 -28.86
N ASN A 592 -4.09 6.01 -28.93
CA ASN A 592 -3.25 7.07 -29.50
C ASN A 592 -3.61 7.44 -30.94
N ARG A 593 -4.10 6.47 -31.72
CA ARG A 593 -4.47 6.66 -33.11
C ARG A 593 -5.88 7.23 -33.26
N GLU A 594 -6.82 6.82 -32.41
CA GLU A 594 -8.25 7.10 -32.60
C GLU A 594 -8.78 8.23 -31.72
N LEU A 595 -8.09 8.57 -30.63
CA LEU A 595 -8.48 9.66 -29.74
C LEU A 595 -7.99 11.01 -30.29
N PRO A 596 -8.76 12.11 -30.19
CA PRO A 596 -8.29 13.43 -30.58
C PRO A 596 -7.03 13.86 -29.80
N ALA A 597 -6.00 14.30 -30.53
CA ALA A 597 -4.65 14.59 -30.00
C ALA A 597 -4.65 15.61 -28.87
N GLU A 598 -5.64 16.50 -28.83
CA GLU A 598 -5.77 17.53 -27.80
C GLU A 598 -6.32 17.02 -26.46
N ILE A 599 -6.74 15.75 -26.37
CA ILE A 599 -7.15 15.11 -25.12
C ILE A 599 -5.92 14.60 -24.40
N ALA A 600 -5.75 15.02 -23.14
CA ALA A 600 -4.62 14.60 -22.33
C ALA A 600 -4.86 13.20 -21.74
N LEU A 601 -3.89 12.30 -21.88
CA LEU A 601 -3.95 10.96 -21.29
C LEU A 601 -3.34 10.96 -19.88
N VAL A 602 -4.01 10.31 -18.94
CA VAL A 602 -3.58 10.27 -17.54
C VAL A 602 -2.95 8.92 -17.22
N PHE A 603 -1.74 8.92 -16.67
CA PHE A 603 -1.04 7.70 -16.23
C PHE A 603 -0.66 7.75 -14.76
N ARG A 604 -0.63 6.59 -14.11
CA ARG A 604 0.00 6.44 -12.81
C ARG A 604 1.50 6.23 -12.91
N GLU A 605 2.17 6.53 -11.80
CA GLU A 605 3.61 6.37 -11.64
C GLU A 605 4.08 4.92 -11.91
N ALA A 606 5.18 4.78 -12.65
CA ALA A 606 5.83 3.51 -12.95
C ALA A 606 7.36 3.70 -13.00
N PRO A 607 8.16 2.63 -12.83
CA PRO A 607 9.60 2.70 -13.04
C PRO A 607 9.94 3.30 -14.41
N ARG A 608 10.98 4.15 -14.48
CA ARG A 608 11.31 4.94 -15.68
C ARG A 608 11.35 4.15 -16.99
N PRO A 609 11.98 2.96 -17.10
CA PRO A 609 12.01 2.23 -18.37
C PRO A 609 10.61 1.90 -18.88
N LEU A 610 9.74 1.42 -17.98
CA LEU A 610 8.37 1.07 -18.30
C LEU A 610 7.53 2.29 -18.67
N PHE A 611 7.67 3.38 -17.90
CA PHE A 611 6.96 4.62 -18.18
C PHE A 611 7.40 5.20 -19.53
N LEU A 612 8.70 5.28 -19.80
CA LEU A 612 9.25 5.79 -21.07
C LEU A 612 8.73 4.98 -22.25
N GLU A 613 8.72 3.66 -22.14
CA GLU A 613 8.24 2.77 -23.19
C GLU A 613 6.75 3.02 -23.51
N ASN A 614 5.92 3.19 -22.47
CA ASN A 614 4.49 3.50 -22.64
C ASN A 614 4.30 4.93 -23.18
N ALA A 615 5.03 5.92 -22.65
CA ALA A 615 4.93 7.32 -23.05
C ALA A 615 5.32 7.55 -24.52
N LYS A 616 6.37 6.88 -25.01
CA LYS A 616 6.78 6.94 -26.43
C LYS A 616 5.68 6.51 -27.39
N ARG A 617 4.87 5.52 -26.99
CA ARG A 617 3.74 5.02 -27.80
C ARG A 617 2.57 6.00 -27.86
N LEU A 618 2.55 6.95 -26.93
CA LEU A 618 1.45 7.89 -26.72
C LEU A 618 1.84 9.34 -27.05
N ALA A 619 2.92 9.51 -27.82
CA ALA A 619 3.59 10.80 -27.98
C ALA A 619 2.75 11.87 -28.70
N SER A 620 1.62 11.51 -29.32
CA SER A 620 0.71 12.49 -29.93
C SER A 620 -0.24 13.15 -28.93
N HIS A 621 -0.29 12.70 -27.68
CA HIS A 621 -1.12 13.29 -26.63
C HIS A 621 -0.27 13.97 -25.54
N PRO A 622 -0.78 15.04 -24.91
CA PRO A 622 -0.27 15.49 -23.62
C PRO A 622 -0.39 14.36 -22.59
N ILE A 623 0.70 14.06 -21.89
CA ILE A 623 0.69 13.02 -20.85
C ILE A 623 0.64 13.71 -19.50
N LEU A 624 -0.40 13.43 -18.71
CA LEU A 624 -0.52 13.86 -17.33
C LEU A 624 -0.24 12.68 -16.40
N SER A 625 0.95 12.62 -15.80
CA SER A 625 1.20 11.60 -14.79
C SER A 625 0.52 11.97 -13.46
N SER A 626 0.12 10.98 -12.68
CA SER A 626 -0.30 11.12 -11.28
C SER A 626 0.64 10.27 -10.44
N ASN A 627 1.35 10.91 -9.51
CA ASN A 627 2.25 10.22 -8.60
C ASN A 627 1.61 10.08 -7.22
N TYR A 628 1.44 8.83 -6.82
CA TYR A 628 0.98 8.47 -5.49
C TYR A 628 2.17 8.09 -4.61
N PRO A 629 2.50 8.93 -3.62
CA PRO A 629 3.76 8.83 -2.87
C PRO A 629 3.83 7.61 -1.93
N TYR A 630 2.70 6.98 -1.64
CA TYR A 630 2.57 5.83 -0.75
C TYR A 630 1.23 5.11 -0.99
N ASP A 631 1.14 3.86 -0.52
CA ASP A 631 -0.13 3.14 -0.41
C ASP A 631 -0.99 3.70 0.75
N TYR A 632 -2.31 3.43 0.70
CA TYR A 632 -3.31 3.83 1.70
C TYR A 632 -2.99 3.37 3.13
N SER A 633 -2.11 2.38 3.25
CA SER A 633 -1.68 1.76 4.50
C SER A 633 -0.55 2.50 5.20
N HIS A 634 0.14 3.48 4.59
CA HIS A 634 1.35 4.08 5.21
C HIS A 634 1.20 5.55 5.68
N LEU A 635 0.54 6.45 4.95
CA LEU A 635 0.21 7.86 5.33
C LEU A 635 1.16 8.59 6.34
N PRO A 636 2.41 8.93 5.96
CA PRO A 636 3.34 9.65 6.83
C PRO A 636 3.01 11.16 6.89
N CYS A 637 3.53 11.86 7.90
CA CYS A 637 3.43 13.33 8.03
C CYS A 637 4.19 14.09 6.92
N TYR A 638 5.22 13.46 6.35
CA TYR A 638 6.05 14.00 5.29
C TYR A 638 6.54 12.88 4.36
N THR A 639 6.73 13.21 3.09
CA THR A 639 7.35 12.32 2.10
C THR A 639 8.26 13.11 1.18
N ASN A 640 9.40 12.51 0.82
CA ASN A 640 10.38 13.05 -0.13
C ASN A 640 10.22 12.44 -1.53
N SER A 641 9.13 11.73 -1.79
CA SER A 641 8.85 11.04 -3.07
C SER A 641 8.67 11.97 -4.27
N GLY A 642 8.58 13.28 -4.05
CA GLY A 642 8.75 14.30 -5.09
C GLY A 642 10.02 14.09 -5.92
N ARG A 643 11.09 13.58 -5.31
CA ARG A 643 12.38 13.29 -5.96
C ARG A 643 12.31 12.31 -7.13
N TYR A 644 11.21 11.58 -7.25
CA TYR A 644 10.97 10.66 -8.36
C TYR A 644 10.32 11.33 -9.57
N ALA A 645 10.05 12.64 -9.55
CA ALA A 645 9.41 13.35 -10.67
C ALA A 645 10.13 13.15 -12.01
N ALA A 646 11.47 13.11 -12.00
CA ALA A 646 12.27 12.84 -13.20
C ALA A 646 11.84 11.60 -13.98
N ASN A 647 11.32 10.56 -13.32
CA ASN A 647 10.85 9.33 -13.98
C ASN A 647 9.74 9.61 -15.00
N MET A 648 8.96 10.67 -14.77
CA MET A 648 7.79 11.06 -15.56
C MET A 648 8.07 12.29 -16.45
N TYR A 649 9.32 12.78 -16.48
CA TYR A 649 9.71 13.89 -17.33
C TYR A 649 10.26 13.42 -18.67
N PHE A 650 9.62 13.82 -19.76
CA PHE A 650 10.02 13.49 -21.14
C PHE A 650 10.17 14.68 -22.07
N ASN A 651 9.97 15.91 -21.56
CA ASN A 651 9.99 17.22 -22.21
C ASN A 651 8.77 18.04 -21.77
N GLN A 652 8.51 19.16 -22.44
CA GLN A 652 7.42 20.09 -22.18
C GLN A 652 6.00 19.52 -22.39
N LEU A 653 5.83 18.39 -23.08
CA LEU A 653 4.55 17.70 -23.22
C LEU A 653 4.16 16.91 -21.96
N SER A 654 5.11 16.70 -21.04
CA SER A 654 4.87 16.05 -19.76
C SER A 654 4.21 17.03 -18.79
N GLY A 655 3.04 16.65 -18.29
CA GLY A 655 2.46 17.21 -17.08
C GLY A 655 2.51 16.19 -15.96
N MET A 656 2.57 16.66 -14.73
CA MET A 656 2.60 15.80 -13.56
C MET A 656 1.74 16.36 -12.44
N GLY A 657 0.96 15.47 -11.84
CA GLY A 657 0.18 15.69 -10.64
C GLY A 657 0.77 14.93 -9.46
N PHE A 658 0.92 15.61 -8.35
CA PHE A 658 1.28 14.98 -7.08
C PHE A 658 0.01 14.80 -6.25
N VAL A 659 -0.29 13.56 -5.84
CA VAL A 659 -1.61 13.23 -5.28
C VAL A 659 -1.49 12.64 -3.88
N HIS A 660 -1.83 13.44 -2.88
CA HIS A 660 -2.06 12.98 -1.51
C HIS A 660 -3.54 12.63 -1.32
N TRP A 661 -3.85 11.36 -1.06
CA TRP A 661 -5.24 10.91 -0.88
C TRP A 661 -5.97 11.52 0.33
N GLN A 662 -5.26 12.03 1.33
CA GLN A 662 -5.87 12.79 2.43
C GLN A 662 -6.02 14.26 2.05
N THR A 663 -7.12 14.53 1.39
CA THR A 663 -7.39 15.80 0.71
C THR A 663 -7.87 16.92 1.64
N ALA A 664 -7.60 16.78 2.95
CA ALA A 664 -8.08 17.68 4.00
C ALA A 664 -7.03 17.99 5.09
N THR A 665 -5.80 17.49 4.98
CA THR A 665 -4.75 17.71 5.98
C THR A 665 -3.73 18.71 5.48
N LEU A 666 -3.74 19.93 6.04
CA LEU A 666 -2.86 21.01 5.60
C LEU A 666 -1.38 20.75 5.96
N PHE A 667 -1.09 19.80 6.85
CA PHE A 667 0.28 19.49 7.25
C PHE A 667 1.11 18.75 6.19
N HIS A 668 0.54 18.37 5.04
CA HIS A 668 1.32 17.81 3.91
C HIS A 668 2.01 18.87 3.05
N ASN A 669 1.78 20.17 3.31
CA ASN A 669 2.32 21.27 2.52
C ASN A 669 3.86 21.22 2.33
N ALA A 670 4.61 20.74 3.34
CA ALA A 670 6.06 20.55 3.19
C ALA A 670 6.42 19.47 2.15
N SER A 671 5.60 18.42 2.02
CA SER A 671 5.74 17.41 0.96
C SER A 671 5.38 17.98 -0.40
N ASP A 672 4.33 18.79 -0.48
CA ASP A 672 3.93 19.44 -1.74
C ASP A 672 4.96 20.47 -2.21
N MET A 673 5.55 21.26 -1.30
CA MET A 673 6.67 22.16 -1.63
C MET A 673 7.92 21.37 -2.07
N ALA A 674 8.21 20.24 -1.43
CA ALA A 674 9.31 19.38 -1.86
C ALA A 674 9.04 18.79 -3.25
N ALA A 675 7.82 18.34 -3.52
CA ALA A 675 7.41 17.91 -4.86
C ALA A 675 7.52 19.07 -5.87
N SER A 676 7.15 20.29 -5.48
CA SER A 676 7.23 21.48 -6.34
C SER A 676 8.66 21.81 -6.78
N GLU A 677 9.67 21.59 -5.93
CA GLU A 677 11.08 21.66 -6.33
C GLU A 677 11.34 20.72 -7.52
N TYR A 678 10.92 19.47 -7.44
CA TYR A 678 11.17 18.49 -8.51
C TYR A 678 10.23 18.60 -9.72
N LEU A 679 9.08 19.27 -9.57
CA LEU A 679 8.23 19.64 -10.70
C LEU A 679 8.79 20.86 -11.46
N TRP A 680 9.54 21.72 -10.77
CA TRP A 680 10.27 22.82 -11.38
C TRP A 680 11.63 22.37 -11.92
N ASN A 681 12.31 21.50 -11.18
CA ASN A 681 13.65 20.96 -11.41
C ASN A 681 13.64 19.43 -11.29
N ALA A 682 13.21 18.73 -12.35
CA ALA A 682 13.14 17.27 -12.40
C ALA A 682 14.46 16.62 -11.98
N PHE A 683 15.58 17.24 -12.33
CA PHE A 683 16.94 16.80 -12.04
C PHE A 683 17.65 17.66 -10.96
N ALA A 684 16.92 18.11 -9.94
CA ALA A 684 17.51 18.75 -8.75
C ALA A 684 18.32 17.75 -7.90
N PRO A 685 19.23 18.22 -7.01
CA PRO A 685 19.89 17.36 -6.04
C PRO A 685 18.91 16.46 -5.27
N GLY A 686 19.27 15.19 -5.07
CA GLY A 686 18.41 14.18 -4.47
C GLY A 686 17.42 13.49 -5.43
N ALA A 687 17.32 13.92 -6.69
CA ALA A 687 16.50 13.23 -7.71
C ALA A 687 16.90 11.76 -7.86
N ALA A 688 15.91 10.88 -8.06
CA ALA A 688 16.15 9.44 -8.10
C ALA A 688 15.19 8.69 -9.04
N VAL A 689 15.57 7.47 -9.41
CA VAL A 689 14.71 6.52 -10.12
C VAL A 689 13.65 5.97 -9.15
N LEU A 690 12.42 5.89 -9.62
CA LEU A 690 11.30 5.28 -8.89
C LEU A 690 11.49 3.76 -8.90
N PRO A 691 11.71 3.12 -7.73
CA PRO A 691 11.91 1.68 -7.67
C PRO A 691 10.60 0.93 -7.92
N GLU A 692 10.70 -0.36 -8.25
CA GLU A 692 9.52 -1.23 -8.44
C GLU A 692 8.72 -1.39 -7.14
N ALA A 693 9.41 -1.54 -6.00
CA ALA A 693 8.83 -1.58 -4.66
C ALA A 693 8.49 -0.19 -4.08
N LYS A 694 8.05 0.76 -4.92
CA LYS A 694 7.82 2.17 -4.57
C LYS A 694 6.93 2.44 -3.35
N HIS A 695 6.07 1.50 -2.96
CA HIS A 695 5.17 1.64 -1.81
C HIS A 695 5.64 0.86 -0.59
N SER A 696 6.82 0.22 -0.62
CA SER A 696 7.38 -0.46 0.54
C SER A 696 7.75 0.56 1.63
N PHE A 697 7.74 0.10 2.89
CA PHE A 697 8.10 0.93 4.04
C PHE A 697 9.46 1.60 3.87
N GLU A 698 10.45 0.84 3.42
CA GLU A 698 11.82 1.29 3.23
C GLU A 698 11.90 2.40 2.20
N ILE A 699 11.15 2.31 1.10
CA ILE A 699 11.16 3.34 0.05
C ILE A 699 10.45 4.61 0.52
N VAL A 700 9.30 4.48 1.18
CA VAL A 700 8.51 5.63 1.64
C VAL A 700 9.24 6.38 2.77
N THR A 701 9.94 5.66 3.64
CA THR A 701 10.66 6.24 4.79
C THR A 701 12.13 6.57 4.50
N ALA A 702 12.68 6.12 3.36
CA ALA A 702 14.07 6.35 3.00
C ALA A 702 14.47 7.83 3.08
N LYS A 703 15.57 8.11 3.78
CA LYS A 703 16.16 9.45 3.85
C LYS A 703 16.82 9.84 2.52
N CYS A 704 16.96 11.13 2.31
CA CYS A 704 17.68 11.77 1.22
C CYS A 704 18.38 13.01 1.80
N PRO A 705 19.66 12.95 2.19
CA PRO A 705 20.32 14.08 2.86
C PRO A 705 20.14 15.43 2.15
N GLU A 706 20.19 15.45 0.81
CA GLU A 706 19.93 16.64 -0.01
C GLU A 706 18.54 17.26 0.27
N ILE A 707 17.56 16.41 0.54
CA ILE A 707 16.20 16.86 0.85
C ILE A 707 16.07 17.16 2.33
N GLU A 708 16.27 16.18 3.21
CA GLU A 708 15.99 16.32 4.63
C GLU A 708 16.95 17.29 5.36
N GLU A 709 18.17 17.49 4.88
CA GLU A 709 19.16 18.36 5.52
C GLU A 709 19.29 19.74 4.83
N GLU A 710 18.81 19.90 3.59
CA GLU A 710 18.94 21.16 2.85
C GLU A 710 17.61 21.72 2.29
N LEU A 711 16.88 20.95 1.46
CA LEU A 711 15.62 21.43 0.88
C LEU A 711 14.52 21.62 1.93
N LEU A 712 14.31 20.64 2.81
CA LEU A 712 13.26 20.64 3.81
C LEU A 712 13.43 21.78 4.84
N PRO A 713 14.64 22.06 5.38
CA PRO A 713 14.87 23.26 6.17
C PRO A 713 14.53 24.56 5.44
N ARG A 714 14.93 24.73 4.16
CA ARG A 714 14.56 25.90 3.35
C ARG A 714 13.05 26.03 3.21
N ILE A 715 12.36 24.94 2.90
CA ILE A 715 10.89 24.88 2.82
C ILE A 715 10.27 25.31 4.15
N CYS A 716 10.72 24.74 5.27
CA CYS A 716 10.13 25.02 6.56
C CYS A 716 10.41 26.45 7.04
N ARG A 717 11.58 27.05 6.75
CA ARG A 717 11.83 28.47 7.04
C ARG A 717 10.97 29.39 6.17
N ARG A 718 10.77 29.05 4.90
CA ARG A 718 9.84 29.78 4.01
C ARG A 718 8.41 29.78 4.53
N ILE A 719 7.91 28.62 4.98
CA ILE A 719 6.52 28.48 5.45
C ILE A 719 6.37 29.04 6.88
N TYR A 720 7.20 28.59 7.81
CA TYR A 720 7.02 28.79 9.25
C TYR A 720 7.94 29.85 9.87
N GLY A 721 8.77 30.50 9.07
CA GLY A 721 9.70 31.54 9.48
C GLY A 721 11.10 31.04 9.87
N GLU A 722 12.10 31.92 9.80
CA GLU A 722 13.53 31.57 9.98
C GLU A 722 13.81 30.98 11.37
N LYS A 723 13.08 31.44 12.41
CA LYS A 723 13.27 31.00 13.80
C LYS A 723 12.66 29.63 14.13
N ALA A 724 11.62 29.21 13.42
CA ALA A 724 10.92 27.94 13.68
C ALA A 724 11.25 26.85 12.65
N GLY A 725 11.61 27.25 11.43
CA GLY A 725 11.70 26.37 10.26
C GLY A 725 12.57 25.15 10.46
N ASP A 726 13.80 25.31 10.94
CA ASP A 726 14.75 24.19 11.09
C ASP A 726 14.26 23.13 12.10
N THR A 727 13.60 23.58 13.18
CA THR A 727 13.01 22.68 14.17
C THR A 727 11.83 21.91 13.59
N ILE A 728 10.99 22.56 12.81
CA ILE A 728 9.85 21.92 12.15
C ILE A 728 10.34 20.94 11.07
N ALA A 729 11.40 21.27 10.33
CA ALA A 729 12.01 20.38 9.35
C ALA A 729 12.49 19.07 9.98
N ARG A 730 13.14 19.13 11.16
CA ARG A 730 13.53 17.92 11.91
C ARG A 730 12.34 17.04 12.28
N ALA A 731 11.22 17.64 12.69
CA ALA A 731 10.01 16.89 13.02
C ALA A 731 9.40 16.19 11.78
N TYR A 732 9.39 16.86 10.63
CA TYR A 732 8.96 16.24 9.37
C TYR A 732 9.91 15.13 8.90
N ALA A 733 11.22 15.29 9.07
CA ALA A 733 12.22 14.30 8.68
C ALA A 733 12.08 12.94 9.40
N LEU A 734 11.33 12.88 10.51
CA LEU A 734 10.98 11.63 11.20
C LEU A 734 9.95 10.78 10.44
N LYS A 735 9.19 11.37 9.49
CA LYS A 735 8.18 10.69 8.66
C LYS A 735 7.18 9.85 9.47
N LEU A 736 6.80 10.36 10.64
CA LEU A 736 5.89 9.68 11.56
C LEU A 736 4.56 9.34 10.87
N SER A 737 4.01 8.18 11.21
CA SER A 737 2.74 7.70 10.67
C SER A 737 1.84 7.13 11.76
N THR A 738 0.56 7.51 11.72
CA THR A 738 -0.47 6.88 12.59
C THR A 738 -0.87 5.47 12.13
N ARG A 739 -0.53 5.07 10.89
CA ARG A 739 -0.89 3.76 10.34
C ARG A 739 0.09 2.66 10.72
N VAL A 740 1.35 2.99 10.94
CA VAL A 740 2.37 2.01 11.34
C VAL A 740 2.01 1.34 12.69
N PRO A 741 1.63 2.08 13.75
CA PRO A 741 1.12 1.46 14.98
C PRO A 741 -0.25 0.79 14.81
N GLU A 742 -1.07 1.19 13.84
CA GLU A 742 -2.41 0.61 13.61
C GLU A 742 -2.30 -0.81 13.04
N HIS A 743 -1.45 -1.00 12.03
CA HIS A 743 -1.30 -2.24 11.27
C HIS A 743 0.18 -2.58 11.04
N PRO A 744 0.95 -2.85 12.12
CA PRO A 744 2.40 -3.10 12.01
C PRO A 744 2.73 -4.20 11.01
N ASP A 745 2.00 -5.31 11.03
CA ASP A 745 2.33 -6.49 10.20
C ASP A 745 2.01 -6.29 8.71
N SER A 746 1.17 -5.32 8.37
CA SER A 746 0.84 -4.98 6.98
C SER A 746 1.78 -3.93 6.39
N VAL A 747 2.52 -3.21 7.24
CA VAL A 747 3.30 -2.04 6.85
C VAL A 747 4.78 -2.24 7.09
N LEU A 748 5.18 -2.77 8.24
CA LEU A 748 6.58 -3.00 8.57
C LEU A 748 7.15 -4.21 7.80
N PRO A 749 8.43 -4.14 7.40
CA PRO A 749 9.12 -5.30 6.86
C PRO A 749 9.13 -6.47 7.84
N ALA A 750 9.14 -7.69 7.31
CA ALA A 750 9.20 -8.90 8.14
C ALA A 750 10.46 -8.92 9.02
N GLY A 751 10.28 -9.35 10.27
CA GLY A 751 11.34 -9.49 11.28
C GLY A 751 11.98 -8.20 11.80
N ILE A 752 11.37 -7.03 11.57
CA ILE A 752 11.67 -5.87 12.40
C ILE A 752 11.35 -6.19 13.87
N ASN A 753 12.29 -5.88 14.78
CA ASN A 753 12.04 -5.91 16.21
C ASN A 753 11.03 -4.79 16.56
N GLN A 754 9.76 -5.16 16.70
CA GLN A 754 8.69 -4.20 16.94
C GLN A 754 8.84 -3.47 18.29
N ASP A 755 9.46 -4.09 19.33
CA ASP A 755 9.67 -3.41 20.62
C ASP A 755 10.62 -2.22 20.46
N GLU A 756 11.81 -2.48 19.90
CA GLU A 756 12.82 -1.44 19.63
C GLU A 756 12.28 -0.36 18.68
N PHE A 757 11.58 -0.79 17.63
CA PHE A 757 11.01 0.13 16.65
C PHE A 757 9.99 1.08 17.29
N PHE A 758 9.01 0.55 18.04
CA PHE A 758 7.96 1.39 18.64
C PHE A 758 8.48 2.21 19.82
N ALA A 759 9.45 1.70 20.59
CA ALA A 759 10.15 2.49 21.60
C ALA A 759 10.86 3.70 20.96
N LYS A 760 11.59 3.48 19.86
CA LYS A 760 12.24 4.56 19.12
C LYS A 760 11.21 5.56 18.56
N MET A 761 10.17 5.06 17.90
CA MET A 761 9.12 5.91 17.30
C MET A 761 8.41 6.76 18.35
N GLN A 762 8.11 6.20 19.53
CA GLN A 762 7.54 6.93 20.66
C GLN A 762 8.47 8.05 21.11
N ASN A 763 9.75 7.75 21.35
CA ASN A 763 10.74 8.71 21.83
C ASN A 763 10.97 9.85 20.81
N ASP A 764 11.16 9.50 19.55
CA ASP A 764 11.31 10.45 18.45
C ASP A 764 10.09 11.40 18.37
N ALA A 765 8.87 10.85 18.46
CA ALA A 765 7.64 11.64 18.40
C ALA A 765 7.46 12.55 19.63
N ALA A 766 7.80 12.05 20.83
CA ALA A 766 7.73 12.85 22.07
C ALA A 766 8.70 14.03 22.02
N GLU A 767 9.94 13.80 21.60
CA GLU A 767 10.95 14.86 21.48
C GLU A 767 10.57 15.86 20.38
N ALA A 768 10.10 15.39 19.22
CA ALA A 768 9.60 16.28 18.17
C ALA A 768 8.43 17.14 18.65
N TRP A 769 7.46 16.57 19.38
CA TRP A 769 6.33 17.33 19.91
C TRP A 769 6.78 18.41 20.89
N LYS A 770 7.72 18.09 21.79
CA LYS A 770 8.32 19.05 22.73
C LYS A 770 9.03 20.20 21.99
N GLN A 771 9.83 19.87 20.98
CA GLN A 771 10.54 20.85 20.17
C GLN A 771 9.58 21.75 19.37
N LEU A 772 8.55 21.17 18.76
CA LEU A 772 7.49 21.93 18.07
C LEU A 772 6.81 22.91 19.04
N LYS A 773 6.42 22.44 20.23
CA LYS A 773 5.78 23.30 21.24
C LYS A 773 6.63 24.52 21.59
N ALA A 774 7.96 24.36 21.70
CA ALA A 774 8.88 25.44 22.03
C ALA A 774 8.98 26.53 20.94
N VAL A 775 8.81 26.16 19.67
CA VAL A 775 8.90 27.10 18.54
C VAL A 775 7.56 27.69 18.09
N ARG A 776 6.44 27.23 18.65
CA ARG A 776 5.09 27.68 18.28
C ARG A 776 4.93 29.20 18.25
N GLN A 777 5.51 29.91 19.22
CA GLN A 777 5.42 31.37 19.33
C GLN A 777 6.09 32.13 18.17
N PHE A 778 7.00 31.48 17.44
CA PHE A 778 7.69 32.08 16.29
C PHE A 778 6.99 31.78 14.96
N VAL A 779 5.97 30.92 14.96
CA VAL A 779 5.23 30.57 13.74
C VAL A 779 4.30 31.73 13.35
N PRO A 780 4.32 32.19 12.08
CA PRO A 780 3.43 33.24 11.61
C PRO A 780 1.96 32.91 11.88
N ALA A 781 1.18 33.91 12.30
CA ALA A 781 -0.23 33.73 12.65
C ALA A 781 -1.06 33.05 11.55
N ALA A 782 -0.76 33.37 10.28
CA ALA A 782 -1.39 32.76 9.12
C ALA A 782 -1.19 31.23 9.08
N GLU A 783 -0.05 30.72 9.54
CA GLU A 783 0.33 29.30 9.47
C GLU A 783 0.05 28.48 10.73
N LEU A 784 -0.42 29.11 11.81
CA LEU A 784 -0.71 28.43 13.08
C LEU A 784 -1.69 27.25 12.94
N ILE A 785 -2.71 27.37 12.08
CA ILE A 785 -3.68 26.28 11.86
C ILE A 785 -2.99 25.02 11.33
N MET A 786 -2.12 25.17 10.33
CA MET A 786 -1.38 24.05 9.73
C MET A 786 -0.36 23.49 10.72
N PHE A 787 0.33 24.36 11.43
CA PHE A 787 1.31 23.98 12.45
C PHE A 787 0.66 23.22 13.62
N ASP A 788 -0.48 23.68 14.13
CA ASP A 788 -1.22 23.02 15.22
C ASP A 788 -1.78 21.65 14.78
N GLN A 789 -2.14 21.50 13.50
CA GLN A 789 -2.48 20.19 12.94
C GLN A 789 -1.29 19.23 12.91
N LEU A 790 -0.10 19.70 12.51
CA LEU A 790 1.13 18.91 12.58
C LEU A 790 1.45 18.50 14.02
N MET A 791 1.42 19.45 14.96
CA MET A 791 1.65 19.15 16.39
C MET A 791 0.67 18.10 16.92
N SER A 792 -0.61 18.23 16.59
CA SER A 792 -1.65 17.27 16.98
C SER A 792 -1.39 15.89 16.36
N TYR A 793 -0.95 15.84 15.10
CA TYR A 793 -0.60 14.60 14.42
C TYR A 793 0.62 13.92 15.05
N VAL A 794 1.68 14.66 15.35
CA VAL A 794 2.90 14.16 16.02
C VAL A 794 2.56 13.62 17.40
N LYS A 795 1.76 14.36 18.20
CA LYS A 795 1.32 13.89 19.53
C LYS A 795 0.51 12.60 19.43
N ARG A 796 -0.32 12.49 18.40
CA ARG A 796 -1.10 11.28 18.15
C ARG A 796 -0.20 10.10 17.78
N CYS A 797 0.84 10.31 16.98
CA CYS A 797 1.82 9.28 16.65
C CYS A 797 2.56 8.79 17.90
N GLU A 798 3.00 9.71 18.77
CA GLU A 798 3.64 9.37 20.06
C GLU A 798 2.77 8.43 20.89
N LEU A 799 1.51 8.82 21.12
CA LEU A 799 0.62 8.06 22.00
C LEU A 799 0.19 6.71 21.38
N LEU A 800 0.00 6.65 20.06
CA LEU A 800 -0.31 5.39 19.36
C LEU A 800 0.90 4.44 19.36
N ALA A 801 2.11 4.96 19.14
CA ALA A 801 3.35 4.17 19.23
C ALA A 801 3.55 3.62 20.65
N ALA A 802 3.33 4.43 21.68
CA ALA A 802 3.37 4.00 23.08
C ALA A 802 2.34 2.90 23.39
N ALA A 803 1.09 3.07 22.95
CA ALA A 803 0.05 2.06 23.13
C ALA A 803 0.39 0.74 22.42
N ARG A 804 0.96 0.82 21.21
CA ARG A 804 1.40 -0.36 20.45
C ARG A 804 2.61 -1.04 21.10
N LEU A 805 3.56 -0.28 21.63
CA LEU A 805 4.70 -0.81 22.38
C LEU A 805 4.23 -1.66 23.57
N HIS A 806 3.27 -1.14 24.36
CA HIS A 806 2.66 -1.91 25.44
C HIS A 806 1.97 -3.19 24.92
N ALA A 807 1.35 -3.16 23.75
CA ALA A 807 0.73 -4.35 23.16
C ALA A 807 1.78 -5.43 22.80
N VAL A 808 2.91 -5.01 22.22
CA VAL A 808 4.05 -5.89 21.90
C VAL A 808 4.62 -6.52 23.17
N ARG A 809 4.89 -5.71 24.20
CA ARG A 809 5.43 -6.17 25.48
C ARG A 809 4.49 -7.10 26.22
N ALA A 810 3.21 -6.77 26.25
CA ALA A 810 2.20 -7.61 26.87
C ALA A 810 2.10 -8.99 26.19
N ARG A 811 2.25 -9.04 24.86
CA ARG A 811 2.35 -10.30 24.11
C ARG A 811 3.63 -11.07 24.44
N ALA A 812 4.76 -10.39 24.55
CA ALA A 812 6.04 -11.02 24.90
C ALA A 812 5.99 -11.67 26.30
N GLU A 813 5.43 -10.97 27.30
CA GLU A 813 5.22 -11.54 28.63
C GLU A 813 4.29 -12.75 28.62
N LEU A 814 3.20 -12.68 27.85
CA LEU A 814 2.32 -13.83 27.67
C LEU A 814 3.05 -15.03 27.05
N ASN A 815 3.88 -14.79 26.03
CA ASN A 815 4.65 -15.86 25.39
C ASN A 815 5.69 -16.49 26.34
N ARG A 816 6.13 -15.77 27.38
CA ARG A 816 6.98 -16.28 28.47
C ARG A 816 6.20 -17.00 29.57
N GLY A 817 4.86 -16.99 29.52
CA GLY A 817 4.00 -17.56 30.55
C GLY A 817 3.65 -16.58 31.69
N ASN A 818 4.13 -15.33 31.64
CA ASN A 818 3.93 -14.32 32.68
C ASN A 818 2.60 -13.58 32.49
N VAL A 819 1.49 -14.26 32.77
CA VAL A 819 0.12 -13.74 32.53
C VAL A 819 -0.16 -12.41 33.22
N GLU A 820 0.15 -12.27 34.51
CA GLU A 820 -0.15 -11.06 35.27
C GLU A 820 0.71 -9.87 34.82
N ALA A 821 1.98 -10.10 34.49
CA ALA A 821 2.83 -9.08 33.89
C ALA A 821 2.28 -8.62 32.53
N GLY A 822 1.83 -9.56 31.69
CA GLY A 822 1.18 -9.26 30.42
C GLY A 822 -0.10 -8.44 30.59
N LYS A 823 -0.96 -8.76 31.56
CA LYS A 823 -2.18 -7.97 31.86
C LYS A 823 -1.85 -6.56 32.36
N ALA A 824 -0.90 -6.43 33.29
CA ALA A 824 -0.49 -5.14 33.83
C ALA A 824 0.08 -4.24 32.73
N GLU A 825 0.88 -4.80 31.82
CA GLU A 825 1.45 -4.07 30.69
C GLU A 825 0.35 -3.65 29.69
N ALA A 826 -0.61 -4.52 29.41
CA ALA A 826 -1.74 -4.23 28.55
C ALA A 826 -2.64 -3.10 29.08
N GLN A 827 -2.86 -3.03 30.40
CA GLN A 827 -3.65 -1.97 31.02
C GLN A 827 -3.02 -0.57 30.80
N LYS A 828 -1.68 -0.47 30.86
CA LYS A 828 -0.97 0.78 30.54
C LYS A 828 -1.26 1.23 29.11
N GLY A 829 -1.19 0.30 28.15
CA GLY A 829 -1.54 0.58 26.76
C GLY A 829 -3.00 1.00 26.59
N LEU A 830 -3.95 0.32 27.24
CA LEU A 830 -5.38 0.63 27.16
C LEU A 830 -5.68 2.03 27.67
N ALA A 831 -5.06 2.45 28.78
CA ALA A 831 -5.21 3.80 29.32
C ALA A 831 -4.82 4.87 28.28
N LEU A 832 -3.76 4.64 27.51
CA LEU A 832 -3.37 5.54 26.42
C LEU A 832 -4.43 5.63 25.33
N THR A 833 -5.06 4.51 24.93
CA THR A 833 -6.12 4.51 23.90
C THR A 833 -7.37 5.30 24.27
N GLN A 834 -7.54 5.64 25.54
CA GLN A 834 -8.65 6.49 26.03
C GLN A 834 -8.36 7.99 25.93
N ARG A 835 -7.10 8.38 25.67
CA ARG A 835 -6.70 9.78 25.53
C ARG A 835 -7.47 10.48 24.41
N ARG A 836 -7.94 11.69 24.69
CA ARG A 836 -8.72 12.51 23.73
C ARG A 836 -7.95 12.75 22.43
N GLU A 837 -6.64 12.95 22.51
CA GLU A 837 -5.74 13.19 21.38
C GLU A 837 -5.73 12.01 20.40
N ILE A 838 -5.95 10.79 20.88
CA ILE A 838 -6.05 9.60 20.06
C ILE A 838 -7.46 9.45 19.47
N ARG A 839 -8.49 9.70 20.28
CA ARG A 839 -9.90 9.47 19.93
C ARG A 839 -10.50 10.50 18.98
N ASN A 840 -10.01 11.74 19.01
CA ASN A 840 -10.53 12.85 18.19
C ASN A 840 -10.12 12.78 16.70
N GLY A 841 -9.36 11.79 16.28
CA GLY A 841 -8.98 11.65 14.88
C GLY A 841 -10.12 11.11 14.00
N ARG A 842 -10.18 11.57 12.75
CA ARG A 842 -11.18 11.14 11.74
C ARG A 842 -11.18 9.62 11.50
N ILE A 843 -10.03 8.97 11.68
CA ILE A 843 -9.85 7.54 11.53
C ILE A 843 -9.55 6.94 12.92
N PRO A 844 -10.32 5.95 13.39
CA PRO A 844 -10.18 5.40 14.74
C PRO A 844 -9.02 4.37 14.82
N CYS A 845 -7.80 4.78 14.50
CA CYS A 845 -6.58 3.94 14.47
C CYS A 845 -6.27 3.23 15.81
N TRP A 846 -6.86 3.68 16.91
CA TRP A 846 -6.66 3.10 18.24
C TRP A 846 -7.43 1.81 18.48
N LYS A 847 -8.52 1.58 17.74
CA LYS A 847 -9.38 0.40 17.92
C LYS A 847 -8.57 -0.91 17.76
N PRO A 848 -7.87 -1.15 16.63
CA PRO A 848 -7.06 -2.36 16.49
C PRO A 848 -6.02 -2.54 17.59
N ILE A 849 -5.40 -1.45 18.07
CA ILE A 849 -4.43 -1.51 19.17
C ILE A 849 -5.12 -1.92 20.48
N ALA A 850 -6.28 -1.34 20.78
CA ALA A 850 -7.06 -1.69 21.97
C ALA A 850 -7.52 -3.16 21.93
N ASP A 851 -7.86 -3.67 20.75
CA ASP A 851 -8.23 -5.06 20.55
C ASP A 851 -7.03 -5.99 20.86
N ASP A 852 -5.82 -5.65 20.40
CA ASP A 852 -4.60 -6.39 20.69
C ASP A 852 -4.19 -6.35 22.18
N LEU A 853 -4.50 -5.24 22.86
CA LEU A 853 -4.26 -5.04 24.29
C LEU A 853 -5.29 -5.78 25.17
N ASN A 854 -6.32 -6.43 24.63
CA ASN A 854 -7.24 -7.24 25.43
C ASN A 854 -6.64 -8.62 25.80
N ILE A 855 -5.48 -8.62 26.48
CA ILE A 855 -4.70 -9.83 26.78
C ILE A 855 -5.45 -10.80 27.69
N ALA A 856 -6.17 -10.31 28.70
CA ALA A 856 -6.98 -11.17 29.58
C ALA A 856 -7.99 -12.00 28.77
N GLY A 857 -8.72 -11.35 27.84
CA GLY A 857 -9.64 -12.04 26.95
C GLY A 857 -8.94 -13.05 26.04
N ILE A 858 -7.75 -12.74 25.52
CA ILE A 858 -7.00 -13.66 24.66
C ILE A 858 -6.51 -14.90 25.43
N ILE A 859 -6.05 -14.73 26.66
CA ILE A 859 -5.59 -15.83 27.52
C ILE A 859 -6.74 -16.74 27.89
N GLU A 860 -7.84 -16.15 28.35
CA GLU A 860 -9.06 -16.87 28.68
C GLU A 860 -9.54 -17.70 27.48
N GLN A 861 -9.56 -17.11 26.29
CA GLN A 861 -9.89 -17.83 25.06
C GLN A 861 -8.94 -18.99 24.78
N ARG A 862 -7.61 -18.79 24.90
CA ARG A 862 -6.62 -19.86 24.65
C ARG A 862 -6.75 -21.02 25.64
N LEU A 863 -6.88 -20.74 26.93
CA LEU A 863 -7.04 -21.76 27.96
C LEU A 863 -8.31 -22.56 27.75
N ARG A 864 -9.44 -21.87 27.50
CA ARG A 864 -10.71 -22.54 27.25
C ARG A 864 -10.71 -23.32 25.93
N ARG A 865 -10.01 -22.85 24.88
CA ARG A 865 -9.79 -23.61 23.64
C ARG A 865 -8.96 -24.87 23.89
N ALA A 866 -7.87 -24.76 24.64
CA ALA A 866 -7.02 -25.91 24.98
C ALA A 866 -7.79 -26.95 25.80
N GLU A 867 -8.61 -26.52 26.76
CA GLU A 867 -9.46 -27.42 27.55
C GLU A 867 -10.52 -28.10 26.66
N TYR A 868 -11.18 -27.35 25.79
CA TYR A 868 -12.10 -27.91 24.81
C TYR A 868 -11.40 -28.90 23.85
N LEU A 869 -10.15 -28.62 23.46
CA LEU A 869 -9.40 -29.52 22.59
C LEU A 869 -9.05 -30.86 23.25
N LYS A 870 -8.97 -30.94 24.58
CA LYS A 870 -8.80 -32.21 25.30
C LYS A 870 -10.05 -33.08 25.23
N THR A 871 -11.24 -32.49 25.08
CA THR A 871 -12.50 -33.24 25.01
C THR A 871 -12.77 -33.82 23.62
N VAL A 872 -11.98 -33.45 22.61
CA VAL A 872 -12.21 -33.82 21.20
C VAL A 872 -11.02 -34.59 20.61
N LYS A 873 -11.29 -35.71 19.94
CA LYS A 873 -10.24 -36.47 19.24
C LYS A 873 -9.74 -35.73 18.02
N SER A 874 -8.42 -35.57 17.88
CA SER A 874 -7.77 -34.98 16.70
C SER A 874 -8.16 -35.72 15.41
N VAL A 875 -8.48 -34.97 14.35
CA VAL A 875 -8.86 -35.53 13.03
C VAL A 875 -8.26 -34.69 11.91
N LYS A 876 -7.66 -35.35 10.91
CA LYS A 876 -7.02 -34.67 9.78
C LYS A 876 -8.03 -34.07 8.80
N ILE A 877 -8.24 -32.76 8.79
CA ILE A 877 -9.18 -32.07 7.89
C ILE A 877 -8.44 -30.99 7.11
N ARG A 878 -8.70 -30.88 5.80
CA ARG A 878 -8.13 -29.86 4.92
C ARG A 878 -9.21 -28.82 4.63
N VAL A 879 -9.06 -27.63 5.18
CA VAL A 879 -9.99 -26.51 4.99
C VAL A 879 -9.33 -25.48 4.09
N ALA A 880 -10.09 -24.96 3.12
CA ALA A 880 -9.72 -23.75 2.41
C ALA A 880 -10.70 -22.63 2.70
N LEU A 881 -10.15 -21.44 2.96
CA LEU A 881 -10.90 -20.19 2.94
C LEU A 881 -10.80 -19.59 1.53
N TYR A 882 -11.92 -19.14 0.97
CA TYR A 882 -11.91 -18.48 -0.33
C TYR A 882 -11.27 -17.08 -0.22
N GLY A 883 -10.27 -16.79 -1.05
CA GLY A 883 -9.65 -15.48 -1.16
C GLY A 883 -10.01 -14.77 -2.47
N TYR A 884 -10.51 -13.55 -2.37
CA TYR A 884 -10.87 -12.68 -3.49
C TYR A 884 -9.62 -12.08 -4.14
N THR A 885 -9.60 -12.10 -5.47
CA THR A 885 -8.49 -11.61 -6.31
C THR A 885 -8.82 -10.35 -7.11
N GLY A 886 -10.05 -9.83 -7.02
CA GLY A 886 -10.48 -8.69 -7.84
C GLY A 886 -10.05 -7.32 -7.29
N SER A 887 -10.14 -6.28 -8.12
CA SER A 887 -9.68 -4.92 -7.84
C SER A 887 -10.67 -4.00 -7.10
N GLY A 888 -11.77 -4.56 -6.57
CA GLY A 888 -12.78 -3.80 -5.82
C GLY A 888 -12.49 -3.72 -4.32
N GLY A 889 -13.10 -2.78 -3.60
CA GLY A 889 -12.98 -2.63 -2.13
C GLY A 889 -13.51 -3.81 -1.29
N ALA A 890 -13.75 -4.98 -1.89
CA ALA A 890 -14.04 -6.22 -1.19
C ALA A 890 -12.74 -6.74 -0.55
N ARG A 891 -12.76 -6.92 0.77
CA ARG A 891 -11.63 -7.43 1.53
C ARG A 891 -11.85 -8.91 1.84
N ASP A 892 -10.78 -9.69 1.79
CA ASP A 892 -10.76 -11.03 2.35
C ASP A 892 -10.76 -10.97 3.87
N LEU A 893 -11.80 -11.52 4.50
CA LEU A 893 -11.97 -11.58 5.96
C LEU A 893 -11.49 -12.93 6.50
N ASN A 894 -10.31 -13.38 6.05
CA ASN A 894 -9.79 -14.73 6.32
C ASN A 894 -8.68 -14.80 7.38
N ALA A 895 -7.90 -13.73 7.58
CA ALA A 895 -6.74 -13.67 8.48
C ALA A 895 -7.11 -14.01 9.92
N GLY A 896 -8.26 -13.56 10.40
CA GLY A 896 -8.76 -13.88 11.74
C GLY A 896 -8.91 -15.38 11.96
N ILE A 897 -9.59 -16.06 11.02
CA ILE A 897 -9.79 -17.52 11.06
C ILE A 897 -8.45 -18.26 10.90
N LEU A 898 -7.61 -17.85 9.95
CA LEU A 898 -6.30 -18.48 9.73
C LEU A 898 -5.43 -18.44 11.00
N ASN A 899 -5.42 -17.30 11.69
CA ASN A 899 -4.67 -17.15 12.93
C ASN A 899 -5.27 -18.01 14.06
N GLY A 900 -6.60 -18.08 14.16
CA GLY A 900 -7.29 -18.83 15.20
C GLY A 900 -7.16 -20.36 15.09
N PHE A 901 -6.92 -20.90 13.89
CA PHE A 901 -6.92 -22.35 13.62
C PHE A 901 -5.55 -22.93 13.25
N GLY A 902 -4.49 -22.13 13.18
CA GLY A 902 -3.12 -22.61 12.91
C GLY A 902 -2.71 -23.72 13.90
N ASN A 903 -2.40 -24.91 13.38
CA ASN A 903 -2.01 -26.11 14.15
C ASN A 903 -3.06 -26.62 15.16
N THR A 904 -4.36 -26.45 14.87
CA THR A 904 -5.45 -26.97 15.71
C THR A 904 -5.80 -28.43 15.38
N ALA A 905 -5.60 -29.37 16.31
CA ALA A 905 -6.22 -30.72 16.36
C ALA A 905 -6.46 -31.45 15.01
N GLY A 906 -5.49 -31.36 14.09
CA GLY A 906 -5.54 -32.00 12.78
C GLY A 906 -6.21 -31.19 11.65
N ILE A 907 -6.70 -29.99 11.91
CA ILE A 907 -7.19 -29.06 10.89
C ILE A 907 -6.01 -28.33 10.24
N SER A 908 -5.90 -28.46 8.92
CA SER A 908 -4.97 -27.71 8.08
C SER A 908 -5.76 -26.68 7.28
N MET A 909 -5.36 -25.41 7.40
CA MET A 909 -6.01 -24.32 6.67
C MET A 909 -5.15 -23.80 5.52
N THR A 910 -5.80 -23.49 4.41
CA THR A 910 -5.20 -22.86 3.24
C THR A 910 -6.11 -21.73 2.72
N VAL A 911 -5.57 -20.87 1.86
CA VAL A 911 -6.39 -19.91 1.10
C VAL A 911 -6.47 -20.40 -0.34
N LEU A 912 -7.69 -20.48 -0.86
CA LEU A 912 -7.98 -20.87 -2.22
C LEU A 912 -8.60 -19.69 -2.95
N ARG A 913 -7.93 -19.19 -3.98
CA ARG A 913 -8.39 -18.01 -4.74
C ARG A 913 -9.17 -18.35 -6.01
N ASN A 914 -9.00 -19.58 -6.49
CA ASN A 914 -9.54 -20.02 -7.76
C ASN A 914 -10.05 -21.48 -7.64
N PRO A 915 -11.38 -21.70 -7.61
CA PRO A 915 -12.01 -22.99 -7.36
C PRO A 915 -12.13 -23.86 -8.63
N THR A 916 -10.98 -24.14 -9.25
CA THR A 916 -10.88 -25.14 -10.32
C THR A 916 -11.07 -26.55 -9.75
N LYS A 917 -11.48 -27.51 -10.59
CA LYS A 917 -11.64 -28.92 -10.18
C LYS A 917 -10.37 -29.47 -9.50
N ASN A 918 -9.19 -29.07 -9.98
CA ASN A 918 -7.90 -29.52 -9.44
C ASN A 918 -7.58 -28.92 -8.07
N ASN A 919 -8.01 -27.69 -7.79
CA ASN A 919 -7.79 -27.08 -6.48
C ASN A 919 -8.77 -27.64 -5.45
N LEU A 920 -10.02 -27.89 -5.83
CA LEU A 920 -11.04 -28.48 -4.95
C LEU A 920 -10.69 -29.91 -4.49
N LYS A 921 -10.00 -30.72 -5.32
CA LYS A 921 -9.50 -32.07 -4.91
C LYS A 921 -8.51 -32.05 -3.73
N LYS A 922 -7.88 -30.90 -3.46
CA LYS A 922 -6.84 -30.79 -2.42
C LYS A 922 -7.40 -30.50 -1.03
N ILE A 923 -8.71 -30.30 -0.92
CA ILE A 923 -9.39 -29.86 0.30
C ILE A 923 -10.57 -30.78 0.60
N ASP A 924 -11.03 -30.75 1.84
CA ASP A 924 -12.23 -31.44 2.31
C ASP A 924 -13.39 -30.44 2.50
N VAL A 925 -13.08 -29.22 2.94
CA VAL A 925 -14.07 -28.16 3.21
C VAL A 925 -13.63 -26.84 2.56
N LEU A 926 -14.53 -26.19 1.83
CA LEU A 926 -14.36 -24.83 1.32
C LEU A 926 -15.25 -23.85 2.12
N VAL A 927 -14.71 -22.69 2.49
CA VAL A 927 -15.41 -21.69 3.29
C VAL A 927 -15.40 -20.35 2.56
N PHE A 928 -16.57 -19.77 2.38
CA PHE A 928 -16.75 -18.39 1.95
C PHE A 928 -17.09 -17.53 3.17
N ASN A 929 -16.08 -16.94 3.82
CA ASN A 929 -16.29 -16.14 5.01
C ASN A 929 -16.62 -14.69 4.68
N ALA A 930 -17.90 -14.33 4.76
CA ALA A 930 -18.40 -12.99 4.46
C ALA A 930 -17.94 -12.43 3.09
N THR A 931 -17.64 -13.33 2.16
CA THR A 931 -17.30 -13.03 0.78
C THR A 931 -18.53 -12.43 0.08
N ARG A 932 -18.36 -11.27 -0.56
CA ARG A 932 -19.45 -10.61 -1.29
C ARG A 932 -19.52 -11.03 -2.75
N GLN A 933 -18.37 -11.34 -3.35
CA GLN A 933 -18.23 -11.67 -4.76
C GLN A 933 -17.14 -12.70 -4.98
N LEU A 934 -17.28 -13.47 -6.07
CA LEU A 934 -16.17 -14.20 -6.63
C LEU A 934 -15.28 -13.25 -7.45
N GLY A 935 -13.97 -13.43 -7.32
CA GLY A 935 -12.99 -12.86 -8.25
C GLY A 935 -12.99 -13.63 -9.57
N ASP A 936 -12.05 -13.27 -10.44
CA ASP A 936 -11.88 -13.95 -11.73
C ASP A 936 -11.47 -15.41 -11.50
N CYS A 937 -12.22 -16.35 -12.10
CA CYS A 937 -12.02 -17.79 -11.97
C CYS A 937 -11.79 -18.39 -13.36
N ASP A 938 -10.84 -19.32 -13.48
CA ASP A 938 -10.46 -19.92 -14.77
C ASP A 938 -11.51 -20.89 -15.32
N GLU A 939 -12.34 -21.45 -14.44
CA GLU A 939 -13.39 -22.43 -14.72
C GLU A 939 -14.70 -21.95 -14.06
N ASP A 940 -15.85 -22.53 -14.45
CA ASP A 940 -17.13 -22.26 -13.79
C ASP A 940 -17.06 -22.68 -12.31
N PRO A 941 -16.99 -21.70 -11.38
CA PRO A 941 -16.77 -21.98 -9.97
C PRO A 941 -18.00 -22.64 -9.33
N ILE A 942 -19.21 -22.32 -9.81
CA ILE A 942 -20.45 -22.82 -9.23
C ILE A 942 -20.64 -24.29 -9.63
N ALA A 943 -20.47 -24.60 -10.92
CA ALA A 943 -20.54 -25.97 -11.41
C ALA A 943 -19.50 -26.87 -10.73
N ASN A 944 -18.26 -26.40 -10.62
CA ASN A 944 -17.18 -27.11 -9.96
C ASN A 944 -17.45 -27.38 -8.48
N ILE A 945 -17.98 -26.39 -7.75
CA ILE A 945 -18.28 -26.54 -6.33
C ILE A 945 -19.47 -27.47 -6.12
N ARG A 946 -20.51 -27.40 -6.96
CA ARG A 946 -21.62 -28.37 -6.91
C ARG A 946 -21.13 -29.79 -7.20
N GLU A 947 -20.24 -29.98 -8.16
CA GLU A 947 -19.61 -31.28 -8.44
C GLU A 947 -18.72 -31.77 -7.29
N PHE A 948 -17.91 -30.89 -6.71
CA PHE A 948 -17.08 -31.17 -5.53
C PHE A 948 -17.93 -31.64 -4.35
N VAL A 949 -19.02 -30.94 -4.05
CA VAL A 949 -19.94 -31.32 -2.96
C VAL A 949 -20.64 -32.63 -3.30
N LYS A 950 -21.15 -32.80 -4.52
CA LYS A 950 -21.77 -34.06 -4.96
C LYS A 950 -20.87 -35.27 -4.72
N ASN A 951 -19.55 -35.10 -4.86
CA ASN A 951 -18.53 -36.14 -4.72
C ASN A 951 -17.95 -36.30 -3.31
N GLY A 952 -18.48 -35.60 -2.29
CA GLY A 952 -18.08 -35.78 -0.88
C GLY A 952 -17.26 -34.63 -0.29
N GLY A 953 -16.96 -33.61 -1.09
CA GLY A 953 -16.49 -32.33 -0.57
C GLY A 953 -17.61 -31.58 0.17
N SER A 954 -17.25 -30.53 0.91
CA SER A 954 -18.24 -29.75 1.64
C SER A 954 -17.98 -28.25 1.56
N VAL A 955 -19.03 -27.45 1.69
CA VAL A 955 -18.95 -25.99 1.58
C VAL A 955 -19.72 -25.29 2.69
N ILE A 956 -19.13 -24.21 3.20
CA ILE A 956 -19.73 -23.31 4.19
C ILE A 956 -19.84 -21.91 3.59
N PHE A 957 -21.05 -21.36 3.56
CA PHE A 957 -21.33 -19.98 3.20
C PHE A 957 -21.66 -19.21 4.48
N ALA A 958 -20.82 -18.23 4.82
CA ALA A 958 -20.99 -17.42 6.03
C ALA A 958 -21.36 -15.97 5.69
N HIS A 959 -22.34 -15.43 6.41
CA HIS A 959 -22.79 -14.05 6.36
C HIS A 959 -23.03 -13.54 4.94
N ASN A 960 -22.18 -12.66 4.39
CA ASN A 960 -22.39 -12.09 3.06
C ASN A 960 -22.50 -13.16 1.98
N ALA A 961 -21.80 -14.30 2.16
CA ALA A 961 -21.77 -15.40 1.21
C ALA A 961 -23.06 -16.25 1.23
N VAL A 962 -23.99 -16.02 2.17
CA VAL A 962 -25.35 -16.61 2.11
C VAL A 962 -26.25 -15.94 1.06
N GLY A 963 -25.68 -14.99 0.33
CA GLY A 963 -26.41 -14.12 -0.56
C GLY A 963 -27.08 -12.97 0.18
N ARG A 964 -26.49 -12.44 1.26
CA ARG A 964 -27.00 -11.20 1.93
C ARG A 964 -26.97 -10.03 1.00
N HIS A 965 -25.80 -9.86 0.40
CA HIS A 965 -25.60 -8.84 -0.58
C HIS A 965 -25.89 -9.41 -1.93
N GLN A 966 -26.25 -8.44 -2.75
CA GLN A 966 -26.35 -8.63 -4.14
C GLN A 966 -24.93 -9.02 -4.64
N GLY A 967 -24.72 -10.30 -5.00
CA GLY A 967 -23.41 -10.83 -5.43
C GLY A 967 -23.46 -12.17 -6.16
N SER A 968 -22.29 -12.75 -6.41
CA SER A 968 -22.12 -14.10 -6.99
C SER A 968 -22.83 -15.20 -6.22
N PHE A 969 -23.25 -14.94 -4.97
CA PHE A 969 -23.94 -15.87 -4.07
C PHE A 969 -25.48 -15.73 -4.09
N GLN A 970 -26.04 -14.91 -4.98
CA GLN A 970 -27.47 -14.84 -5.28
C GLN A 970 -27.73 -15.24 -6.74
N PRO A 971 -28.61 -16.22 -7.04
CA PRO A 971 -29.32 -17.05 -6.07
C PRO A 971 -28.35 -17.95 -5.28
N ALA A 972 -28.81 -18.47 -4.14
CA ALA A 972 -28.01 -19.41 -3.35
C ALA A 972 -27.62 -20.63 -4.20
N TRP A 973 -26.37 -21.06 -4.11
CA TRP A 973 -25.83 -22.13 -4.96
C TRP A 973 -26.37 -23.51 -4.66
N PHE A 974 -26.98 -23.72 -3.49
CA PHE A 974 -27.66 -24.94 -3.11
C PHE A 974 -29.07 -24.61 -2.58
N PRO A 975 -29.98 -24.15 -3.46
CA PRO A 975 -31.33 -23.72 -3.06
C PRO A 975 -32.15 -24.87 -2.46
N GLU A 976 -31.75 -26.11 -2.73
CA GLU A 976 -32.33 -27.30 -2.09
C GLU A 976 -32.08 -27.32 -0.58
N ILE A 977 -30.96 -26.74 -0.12
CA ILE A 977 -30.56 -26.68 1.29
C ILE A 977 -30.93 -25.32 1.90
N CYS A 978 -30.55 -24.23 1.25
CA CYS A 978 -30.88 -22.88 1.68
C CYS A 978 -31.19 -22.04 0.45
N ARG A 979 -32.35 -21.39 0.42
CA ARG A 979 -32.77 -20.49 -0.66
C ARG A 979 -32.05 -19.14 -0.60
N GLY A 980 -31.30 -18.87 0.47
CA GLY A 980 -30.43 -17.70 0.64
C GLY A 980 -30.84 -16.84 1.81
N PHE A 981 -30.48 -15.57 1.74
CA PHE A 981 -30.82 -14.51 2.68
C PHE A 981 -32.32 -14.17 2.69
N ASP A 982 -32.89 -13.97 3.88
CA ASP A 982 -34.22 -13.38 4.12
C ASP A 982 -34.07 -11.88 4.45
N ASP A 983 -33.63 -11.60 5.68
CA ASP A 983 -33.40 -10.27 6.24
C ASP A 983 -32.21 -10.28 7.23
N THR A 984 -31.97 -9.18 7.93
CA THR A 984 -30.84 -9.05 8.88
C THR A 984 -31.36 -8.87 10.31
N GLY A 985 -30.93 -9.75 11.22
CA GLY A 985 -31.06 -9.53 12.66
C GLY A 985 -29.92 -8.65 13.17
N THR A 986 -30.23 -7.47 13.72
CA THR A 986 -29.22 -6.52 14.22
C THR A 986 -29.29 -6.42 15.74
N ASN A 987 -28.14 -6.42 16.43
CA ASN A 987 -28.02 -6.42 17.88
C ASN A 987 -28.77 -7.57 18.57
N GLN A 988 -28.95 -8.69 17.88
CA GLN A 988 -29.52 -9.93 18.38
C GLN A 988 -28.47 -11.05 18.29
N PRO A 989 -27.47 -11.07 19.20
CA PRO A 989 -26.36 -12.01 19.07
C PRO A 989 -26.71 -13.43 19.54
N GLU A 990 -27.78 -13.62 20.33
CA GLU A 990 -28.18 -14.91 20.89
C GLU A 990 -29.03 -15.72 19.89
N LEU A 991 -28.64 -16.97 19.66
CA LEU A 991 -29.27 -17.96 18.80
C LEU A 991 -29.66 -19.19 19.61
N THR A 992 -30.77 -19.84 19.25
CA THR A 992 -31.27 -21.09 19.86
C THR A 992 -31.13 -22.27 18.90
N VAL A 993 -30.59 -23.38 19.39
CA VAL A 993 -30.40 -24.60 18.62
C VAL A 993 -31.72 -25.34 18.42
N GLN A 994 -32.19 -25.41 17.17
CA GLN A 994 -33.39 -26.15 16.76
C GLN A 994 -33.10 -27.61 16.43
N SER A 995 -31.97 -27.83 15.78
CA SER A 995 -31.42 -29.16 15.52
C SER A 995 -29.93 -29.14 15.81
N PRO A 996 -29.39 -30.17 16.49
CA PRO A 996 -27.97 -30.23 16.76
C PRO A 996 -27.23 -31.02 15.67
N ALA A 997 -27.76 -31.21 14.45
CA ALA A 997 -27.16 -32.16 13.51
C ALA A 997 -25.79 -31.69 13.00
N ALA A 998 -25.64 -30.41 12.67
CA ALA A 998 -24.37 -29.82 12.23
C ALA A 998 -23.46 -29.38 13.39
N VAL A 999 -24.03 -29.28 14.59
CA VAL A 999 -23.36 -28.81 15.82
C VAL A 999 -23.32 -29.88 16.93
N ALA A 1000 -23.55 -31.14 16.56
CA ALA A 1000 -23.63 -32.29 17.47
C ALA A 1000 -22.31 -32.46 18.23
N GLY A 1001 -22.40 -32.73 19.53
CA GLY A 1001 -21.26 -32.86 20.43
C GLY A 1001 -20.65 -31.52 20.88
N PHE A 1002 -21.24 -30.39 20.46
CA PHE A 1002 -20.96 -29.06 21.00
C PHE A 1002 -22.21 -28.41 21.60
N LEU A 1003 -23.32 -28.42 20.87
CA LEU A 1003 -24.60 -27.86 21.33
C LEU A 1003 -25.72 -28.89 21.22
N ASN A 1004 -26.58 -28.91 22.24
CA ASN A 1004 -27.79 -29.74 22.27
C ASN A 1004 -29.00 -28.95 21.78
N LYS A 1005 -30.07 -29.64 21.37
CA LYS A 1005 -31.35 -28.99 21.05
C LYS A 1005 -31.83 -28.14 22.24
N GLY A 1006 -32.23 -26.90 21.96
CA GLY A 1006 -32.66 -25.91 22.95
C GLY A 1006 -31.53 -25.12 23.61
N ALA A 1007 -30.26 -25.46 23.36
CA ALA A 1007 -29.14 -24.67 23.87
C ALA A 1007 -29.07 -23.30 23.20
N ARG A 1008 -28.55 -22.31 23.94
CA ARG A 1008 -28.30 -20.95 23.45
C ARG A 1008 -26.84 -20.79 23.06
N TYR A 1009 -26.61 -20.04 21.98
CA TYR A 1009 -25.29 -19.73 21.44
C TYR A 1009 -25.23 -18.26 21.04
N THR A 1010 -24.18 -17.55 21.44
CA THR A 1010 -24.04 -16.12 21.18
C THR A 1010 -22.91 -15.88 20.19
N HIS A 1011 -23.22 -15.38 18.99
CA HIS A 1011 -22.19 -14.98 18.01
C HIS A 1011 -21.68 -13.56 18.30
N ARG A 1012 -20.48 -13.23 17.81
CA ARG A 1012 -19.76 -12.02 18.23
C ARG A 1012 -20.15 -10.76 17.45
N TYR A 1013 -20.48 -10.92 16.17
CA TYR A 1013 -20.69 -9.79 15.28
C TYR A 1013 -22.01 -9.08 15.57
N PHE A 1014 -22.08 -7.79 15.24
CA PHE A 1014 -23.21 -6.96 15.66
C PHE A 1014 -24.52 -7.28 14.92
N ASP A 1015 -24.44 -7.95 13.77
CA ASP A 1015 -25.58 -8.44 13.02
C ASP A 1015 -25.35 -9.87 12.52
N HIS A 1016 -26.42 -10.49 12.05
CA HIS A 1016 -26.40 -11.77 11.38
C HIS A 1016 -27.46 -11.82 10.28
N CYS A 1017 -27.27 -12.73 9.32
CA CYS A 1017 -28.24 -12.96 8.27
C CYS A 1017 -29.29 -13.98 8.72
N ARG A 1018 -30.56 -13.66 8.55
CA ARG A 1018 -31.64 -14.64 8.60
C ARG A 1018 -31.76 -15.29 7.24
N LEU A 1019 -32.13 -16.57 7.23
CA LEU A 1019 -32.04 -17.45 6.08
C LEU A 1019 -33.40 -18.03 5.73
N LEU A 1020 -33.64 -18.21 4.44
CA LEU A 1020 -34.76 -18.98 3.92
C LEU A 1020 -34.33 -20.43 3.74
N PRO A 1021 -34.78 -21.39 4.58
CA PRO A 1021 -34.42 -22.78 4.40
C PRO A 1021 -34.97 -23.31 3.08
N GLY A 1022 -34.20 -24.20 2.44
CA GLY A 1022 -34.63 -24.98 1.28
C GLY A 1022 -35.40 -26.23 1.70
N PRO A 1023 -36.04 -26.94 0.76
CA PRO A 1023 -36.88 -28.10 1.06
C PRO A 1023 -36.12 -29.28 1.70
N LYS A 1024 -34.80 -29.36 1.50
CA LYS A 1024 -33.90 -30.34 2.14
C LYS A 1024 -33.02 -29.71 3.23
N GLY A 1025 -33.25 -28.42 3.51
CA GLY A 1025 -32.56 -27.67 4.55
C GLY A 1025 -33.04 -28.04 5.93
N ARG A 1026 -32.11 -28.30 6.83
CA ARG A 1026 -32.35 -28.47 8.25
C ARG A 1026 -31.98 -27.17 8.96
N ILE A 1027 -32.93 -26.61 9.69
CA ILE A 1027 -32.66 -25.44 10.54
C ILE A 1027 -31.91 -25.93 11.77
N GLU A 1028 -30.67 -25.49 11.93
CA GLU A 1028 -29.83 -25.83 13.08
C GLU A 1028 -29.96 -24.77 14.16
N LEU A 1029 -29.91 -23.49 13.81
CA LEU A 1029 -30.00 -22.34 14.73
C LEU A 1029 -31.09 -21.37 14.27
N CYS A 1030 -31.85 -20.82 15.21
CA CYS A 1030 -32.73 -19.66 15.02
C CYS A 1030 -32.31 -18.50 15.91
N ASP A 1031 -32.66 -17.28 15.56
CA ASP A 1031 -32.55 -16.13 16.47
C ASP A 1031 -33.72 -16.05 17.47
N ALA A 1032 -33.77 -14.96 18.24
CA ALA A 1032 -34.83 -14.70 19.22
C ALA A 1032 -36.24 -14.58 18.62
N ASP A 1033 -36.34 -14.21 17.33
CA ASP A 1033 -37.61 -14.12 16.60
C ASP A 1033 -38.01 -15.47 15.97
N GLY A 1034 -37.26 -16.54 16.27
CA GLY A 1034 -37.47 -17.87 15.71
C GLY A 1034 -37.05 -17.98 14.24
N LYS A 1035 -36.35 -16.98 13.69
CA LYS A 1035 -35.93 -16.95 12.29
C LYS A 1035 -34.66 -17.76 12.08
N PRO A 1036 -34.55 -18.59 11.02
CA PRO A 1036 -33.38 -19.42 10.79
C PRO A 1036 -32.12 -18.59 10.57
N VAL A 1037 -31.02 -18.93 11.24
CA VAL A 1037 -29.71 -18.28 11.08
C VAL A 1037 -28.66 -19.26 10.57
N LEU A 1038 -28.76 -20.54 10.94
CA LEU A 1038 -27.89 -21.60 10.41
C LEU A 1038 -28.76 -22.71 9.82
N VAL A 1039 -28.55 -22.99 8.53
CA VAL A 1039 -29.24 -24.04 7.78
C VAL A 1039 -28.19 -24.98 7.21
N SER A 1040 -28.35 -26.28 7.45
CA SER A 1040 -27.45 -27.32 6.96
C SER A 1040 -28.18 -28.37 6.13
N GLY A 1041 -27.44 -29.15 5.35
CA GLY A 1041 -27.96 -30.35 4.72
C GLY A 1041 -26.95 -31.07 3.84
N THR A 1042 -27.42 -32.08 3.12
CA THR A 1042 -26.57 -32.94 2.26
C THR A 1042 -26.89 -32.74 0.78
N PHE A 1043 -25.84 -32.72 -0.05
CA PHE A 1043 -25.98 -32.69 -1.51
C PHE A 1043 -25.03 -33.72 -2.13
N GLY A 1044 -25.59 -34.77 -2.74
CA GLY A 1044 -24.83 -35.96 -3.10
C GLY A 1044 -24.18 -36.60 -1.86
N LYS A 1045 -22.86 -36.83 -1.91
CA LYS A 1045 -22.08 -37.41 -0.79
C LYS A 1045 -21.55 -36.34 0.18
N GLY A 1046 -21.66 -35.06 -0.17
CA GLY A 1046 -21.11 -33.93 0.58
C GLY A 1046 -22.12 -33.21 1.45
N ARG A 1047 -21.65 -32.17 2.14
CA ARG A 1047 -22.43 -31.36 3.08
C ARG A 1047 -22.36 -29.88 2.74
N VAL A 1048 -23.45 -29.18 3.00
CA VAL A 1048 -23.59 -27.75 2.74
C VAL A 1048 -24.09 -27.06 4.00
N VAL A 1049 -23.44 -25.97 4.37
CA VAL A 1049 -23.85 -25.09 5.47
C VAL A 1049 -24.03 -23.67 4.94
N TYR A 1050 -25.17 -23.07 5.26
CA TYR A 1050 -25.37 -21.63 5.21
C TYR A 1050 -25.52 -21.14 6.65
N THR A 1051 -24.68 -20.18 7.06
CA THR A 1051 -24.83 -19.51 8.35
C THR A 1051 -24.82 -18.01 8.14
N GLY A 1052 -25.73 -17.30 8.79
CA GLY A 1052 -25.76 -15.86 8.77
C GLY A 1052 -24.71 -15.18 9.62
N GLU A 1053 -23.94 -15.96 10.38
CA GLU A 1053 -22.82 -15.49 11.20
C GLU A 1053 -21.60 -15.16 10.34
N ILE A 1054 -20.77 -14.24 10.82
CA ILE A 1054 -19.45 -13.91 10.26
C ILE A 1054 -18.38 -14.26 11.30
N PHE A 1055 -17.37 -15.01 10.89
CA PHE A 1055 -16.36 -15.51 11.83
C PHE A 1055 -15.06 -14.70 11.73
N GLY A 1056 -14.39 -14.51 12.87
CA GLY A 1056 -13.07 -13.90 12.90
C GLY A 1056 -13.04 -12.42 12.51
N VAL A 1057 -14.14 -11.70 12.81
CA VAL A 1057 -14.29 -10.27 12.53
C VAL A 1057 -14.86 -9.57 13.76
N LEU A 1058 -14.36 -8.36 14.04
CA LEU A 1058 -14.81 -7.55 15.16
C LEU A 1058 -16.13 -6.81 14.86
N PRO A 1059 -17.03 -6.67 15.85
CA PRO A 1059 -18.41 -6.21 15.66
C PRO A 1059 -18.61 -4.77 15.15
N LYS A 1060 -17.59 -3.95 14.87
CA LYS A 1060 -17.80 -2.51 14.53
C LYS A 1060 -16.84 -1.88 13.52
N ASN A 1061 -15.94 -2.65 12.89
CA ASN A 1061 -14.89 -2.06 12.04
C ASN A 1061 -14.38 -2.98 10.92
N ASP A 1062 -14.99 -4.15 10.70
CA ASP A 1062 -14.54 -5.17 9.75
C ASP A 1062 -13.07 -5.57 9.92
N LEU A 1063 -12.51 -5.33 11.11
CA LEU A 1063 -11.15 -5.75 11.43
C LEU A 1063 -11.17 -7.23 11.74
N GLN A 1064 -10.20 -7.92 11.14
CA GLN A 1064 -10.02 -9.34 11.31
C GLN A 1064 -9.34 -9.60 12.66
N ALA A 1065 -9.90 -10.50 13.43
CA ALA A 1065 -9.36 -10.93 14.71
C ALA A 1065 -9.56 -12.44 14.83
N GLU A 1066 -8.82 -13.11 15.72
CA GLU A 1066 -9.14 -14.51 16.01
C GLU A 1066 -10.62 -14.63 16.45
N PRO A 1067 -11.36 -15.66 15.97
CA PRO A 1067 -12.71 -15.94 16.47
C PRO A 1067 -12.66 -16.10 17.98
N ASP A 1068 -13.64 -15.59 18.73
CA ASP A 1068 -13.67 -15.88 20.17
C ASP A 1068 -13.91 -17.38 20.43
N LEU A 1069 -13.95 -17.79 21.70
CA LEU A 1069 -14.06 -19.22 22.01
C LEU A 1069 -15.30 -19.87 21.39
N GLU A 1070 -16.46 -19.24 21.47
CA GLU A 1070 -17.71 -19.86 21.05
C GLU A 1070 -17.83 -19.85 19.52
N GLU A 1071 -17.46 -18.76 18.85
CA GLU A 1071 -17.33 -18.74 17.38
C GLU A 1071 -16.31 -19.76 16.88
N TRP A 1072 -15.18 -19.88 17.58
CA TRP A 1072 -14.15 -20.85 17.26
C TRP A 1072 -14.67 -22.29 17.41
N LYS A 1073 -15.38 -22.60 18.50
CA LYS A 1073 -16.00 -23.92 18.70
C LYS A 1073 -17.05 -24.18 17.62
N MET A 1074 -17.91 -23.22 17.33
CA MET A 1074 -18.91 -23.33 16.26
C MET A 1074 -18.24 -23.72 14.95
N LEU A 1075 -17.26 -22.92 14.51
CA LEU A 1075 -16.58 -23.13 13.23
C LEU A 1075 -15.77 -24.44 13.21
N TYR A 1076 -15.09 -24.79 14.32
CA TYR A 1076 -14.39 -26.06 14.48
C TYR A 1076 -15.34 -27.26 14.29
N ASN A 1077 -16.52 -27.22 14.91
CA ASN A 1077 -17.52 -28.28 14.79
C ASN A 1077 -18.14 -28.34 13.40
N LEU A 1078 -18.42 -27.19 12.79
CA LEU A 1078 -18.88 -27.13 11.40
C LEU A 1078 -17.84 -27.73 10.45
N PHE A 1079 -16.54 -27.49 10.65
CA PHE A 1079 -15.49 -28.13 9.84
C PHE A 1079 -15.50 -29.65 10.00
N ARG A 1080 -15.59 -30.14 11.23
CA ARG A 1080 -15.66 -31.58 11.52
C ARG A 1080 -16.90 -32.23 10.93
N TRP A 1081 -18.05 -31.60 11.09
CA TRP A 1081 -19.29 -32.07 10.50
C TRP A 1081 -19.19 -32.06 8.98
N CYS A 1082 -18.79 -30.96 8.37
CA CYS A 1082 -18.60 -30.88 6.92
C CYS A 1082 -17.65 -31.96 6.39
N ALA A 1083 -16.59 -32.29 7.12
CA ALA A 1083 -15.65 -33.34 6.73
C ALA A 1083 -16.14 -34.78 6.99
N GLY A 1084 -17.38 -34.98 7.45
CA GLY A 1084 -17.93 -36.30 7.75
C GLY A 1084 -17.41 -36.91 9.06
N ARG A 1085 -16.86 -36.10 9.97
CA ARG A 1085 -16.23 -36.54 11.23
C ARG A 1085 -16.81 -35.81 12.45
N PRO A 1086 -18.16 -35.80 12.63
CA PRO A 1086 -18.79 -35.11 13.75
C PRO A 1086 -18.30 -35.68 15.09
N LEU A 1087 -18.37 -34.87 16.15
CA LEU A 1087 -18.18 -35.37 17.51
C LEU A 1087 -19.32 -36.34 17.82
N LYS A 1088 -18.99 -37.49 18.40
CA LYS A 1088 -19.96 -38.48 18.85
C LYS A 1088 -20.29 -38.23 20.31
#